data_AF-A0A4Q2Y1X5-F1
#
_entry.id   AF-A0A4Q2Y1X5-F1
#
_cell.length_a   1.000
_cell.length_b   1.000
_cell.length_c   1.000
_cell.angle_alpha   90.00
_cell.angle_beta   90.00
_cell.angle_gamma   90.00
#
_symmetry.space_group_name_H-M   'P 1'
#
loop_
_entity.id
_entity.type
_entity.pdbx_description
1 polymer ?
#
loop_
_entity_poly.entity_id
_entity_poly.type
_entity_poly.pdbx_seq_one_letter_code
_entity_poly.pdbx_strand_id
1 'polypeptide(L)'
;DLHFGPDGYLYYTAGDEEAQRDLRFNSQKINLDFFSGIFRIDVDKKPGNLEPNAHAAIPTDGGIARFSVPKDNPFVHTTLGGTWSGFYNGNQILPLSGVRTEFWATGLRHVWRMSFDSVTGDLWAGDVGQDTYEEVNKITKGGNYGWVYREGAHDTAFTNPVPPAKPAGFSSIDPIYEYVHAAIGGDANFKGNSVVGGHVYRGNRYPSLVGSYIFSDSVSGHVWQMDTTTGATVRLTGMPGAYGVISTQGVDPFNKDHLFAAYLTGKIMRLSTGSGVVDGFPTTLSATGLFSDLTDLSPAPGLLPYQPNLTFWSDHALKRRWFTIPNATDRMTWSREGNWSYPTGMLWVKHFDLELSRGNPATKKRIETRVLVKTDTGSYGVSYRWNEAQTEAMLVDDAGAEFDVAIDDHGTPHTQRWQIPGRSSCMTCHTPQGGHALSFNTRQLNLNHTINGYTGNQLDLLSANHFLTNTPDPVATLERHIRPDETTYPLEQRTRSYFAVNCSYCHQDGGSVSGFWDGRAHLTLEETGLVNGVAVNDGGSSLNRYIVPGDTSHSIVLSRMAGTNGFGRMPPLGTTEIDPANIQLVTEWINSDLPNRPLYEEWRDDFFTALDPGGAKTADPDGDGISNYQEYLLGSSPVSGGGSWQAGISNGSLNFLRKSHRYYSIQTSDGLSEWQPWSIPELERSYKSTDEQIEIPLPVDPDGRQFFRFSVREP
;
A
#
# COMPACT_ATOMS: atom_id res chain seq x y z
N ASP A 1 -3.58 18.85 17.07
CA ASP A 1 -4.61 19.77 16.56
C ASP A 1 -4.74 21.00 17.46
N LEU A 2 -5.28 22.13 16.96
CA LEU A 2 -5.32 23.44 17.65
C LEU A 2 -6.65 24.17 17.40
N HIS A 3 -7.37 24.58 18.45
CA HIS A 3 -8.64 25.33 18.35
C HIS A 3 -8.83 26.33 19.49
N PHE A 4 -9.45 27.48 19.20
CA PHE A 4 -9.97 28.32 20.28
C PHE A 4 -11.32 27.79 20.76
N GLY A 5 -11.44 27.61 22.08
CA GLY A 5 -12.69 27.21 22.72
C GLY A 5 -13.71 28.35 22.79
N PRO A 6 -14.97 28.02 23.13
CA PRO A 6 -16.03 29.03 23.30
C PRO A 6 -15.75 30.01 24.47
N ASP A 7 -14.82 29.67 25.35
CA ASP A 7 -14.31 30.51 26.43
C ASP A 7 -13.18 31.46 26.00
N GLY A 8 -12.78 31.40 24.73
CA GLY A 8 -11.75 32.24 24.15
C GLY A 8 -10.33 31.90 24.63
N TYR A 9 -10.08 30.65 25.04
CA TYR A 9 -8.73 30.13 25.30
C TYR A 9 -8.31 29.15 24.21
N LEU A 10 -7.00 28.96 24.04
CA LEU A 10 -6.45 28.05 23.04
C LEU A 10 -6.37 26.63 23.62
N TYR A 11 -6.96 25.69 22.89
CA TYR A 11 -6.87 24.27 23.13
C TYR A 11 -5.94 23.62 22.12
N TYR A 12 -5.08 22.71 22.57
CA TYR A 12 -4.24 21.92 21.68
C TYR A 12 -4.12 20.47 22.15
N THR A 13 -3.80 19.57 21.22
CA THR A 13 -3.63 18.14 21.50
C THR A 13 -2.18 17.71 21.33
N ALA A 14 -1.73 16.76 22.15
CA ALA A 14 -0.46 16.06 21.98
C ALA A 14 -0.68 14.56 22.19
N GLY A 15 -0.07 13.75 21.32
CA GLY A 15 -0.08 12.29 21.43
C GLY A 15 0.90 11.76 22.48
N ASP A 16 1.05 10.45 22.55
CA ASP A 16 1.88 9.71 23.50
C ASP A 16 3.34 9.53 23.05
N GLU A 17 3.82 10.34 22.10
CA GLU A 17 5.18 10.30 21.52
C GLU A 17 5.44 9.08 20.61
N GLU A 18 4.40 8.42 20.10
CA GLU A 18 4.49 7.27 19.16
C GLU A 18 5.30 6.08 19.68
N ALA A 19 5.59 6.03 20.99
CA ALA A 19 6.23 4.90 21.63
C ALA A 19 5.22 3.76 21.76
N GLN A 20 5.50 2.61 21.13
CA GLN A 20 4.62 1.44 21.23
C GLN A 20 4.28 1.15 22.70
N ARG A 21 2.98 1.00 22.97
CA ARG A 21 2.40 0.62 24.27
C ARG A 21 2.73 1.61 25.40
N ASP A 22 3.07 2.86 25.08
CA ASP A 22 3.49 3.90 26.04
C ASP A 22 4.61 3.42 26.98
N LEU A 23 5.72 2.94 26.40
CA LEU A 23 6.91 2.45 27.13
C LEU A 23 7.49 3.44 28.16
N ARG A 24 7.25 4.75 27.99
CA ARG A 24 7.70 5.81 28.91
C ARG A 24 6.68 6.12 30.01
N PHE A 25 5.49 5.55 29.90
CA PHE A 25 4.37 5.74 30.80
C PHE A 25 4.06 7.23 30.98
N ASN A 26 3.88 7.92 29.86
CA ASN A 26 3.60 9.35 29.81
C ASN A 26 2.10 9.64 29.91
N SER A 27 1.26 8.70 29.48
CA SER A 27 -0.19 8.88 29.36
C SER A 27 -0.95 9.11 30.67
N GLN A 28 -0.36 8.67 31.77
CA GLN A 28 -0.96 8.72 33.10
C GLN A 28 -0.11 9.55 34.08
N LYS A 29 0.62 10.55 33.57
CA LYS A 29 1.38 11.52 34.37
C LYS A 29 1.00 12.95 34.01
N ILE A 30 0.69 13.74 35.03
CA ILE A 30 0.43 15.18 34.89
C ILE A 30 1.60 16.05 35.35
N ASN A 31 2.69 15.46 35.82
CA ASN A 31 3.81 16.18 36.46
C ASN A 31 5.17 15.90 35.80
N LEU A 32 5.15 15.53 34.53
CA LEU A 32 6.34 15.24 33.74
C LEU A 32 6.39 16.20 32.55
N ASP A 33 5.91 15.75 31.39
CA ASP A 33 5.92 16.46 30.11
C ASP A 33 4.48 16.74 29.58
N PHE A 34 4.36 17.22 28.35
CA PHE A 34 3.11 17.59 27.68
C PHE A 34 2.69 16.53 26.64
N PHE A 35 2.37 15.32 27.11
CA PHE A 35 1.97 14.21 26.25
C PHE A 35 0.56 13.72 26.57
N SER A 36 -0.03 12.99 25.61
CA SER A 36 -1.20 12.14 25.81
C SER A 36 -2.40 12.88 26.44
N GLY A 37 -2.70 14.04 25.89
CA GLY A 37 -3.71 14.91 26.47
C GLY A 37 -4.15 16.06 25.58
N ILE A 38 -5.15 16.76 26.10
CA ILE A 38 -5.63 18.04 25.58
C ILE A 38 -5.27 19.09 26.62
N PHE A 39 -4.74 20.21 26.16
CA PHE A 39 -4.25 21.30 26.99
C PHE A 39 -5.04 22.57 26.69
N ARG A 40 -5.28 23.39 27.70
CA ARG A 40 -5.98 24.67 27.61
C ARG A 40 -5.09 25.78 28.18
N ILE A 41 -4.72 26.73 27.33
CA ILE A 41 -3.81 27.82 27.66
C ILE A 41 -4.39 29.18 27.24
N ASP A 42 -3.93 30.21 27.92
CA ASP A 42 -4.31 31.59 27.63
C ASP A 42 -3.15 32.35 26.99
N VAL A 43 -3.25 32.52 25.68
CA VAL A 43 -2.28 33.26 24.87
C VAL A 43 -2.45 34.79 24.96
N ASP A 44 -3.56 35.27 25.53
CA ASP A 44 -3.83 36.71 25.71
C ASP A 44 -3.34 37.24 27.06
N LYS A 45 -2.96 36.34 27.98
CA LYS A 45 -2.55 36.66 29.37
C LYS A 45 -3.56 37.53 30.11
N LYS A 46 -4.84 37.14 30.07
CA LYS A 46 -5.96 37.80 30.72
C LYS A 46 -5.69 37.96 32.23
N PRO A 47 -6.10 39.09 32.84
CA PRO A 47 -5.92 39.29 34.28
C PRO A 47 -6.54 38.18 35.13
N GLY A 48 -5.80 37.68 36.11
CA GLY A 48 -6.24 36.62 37.03
C GLY A 48 -5.84 35.20 36.65
N ASN A 49 -5.32 35.01 35.43
CA ASN A 49 -4.67 33.76 35.03
C ASN A 49 -3.26 33.66 35.61
N LEU A 50 -2.78 32.43 35.73
CA LEU A 50 -1.55 32.10 36.47
C LEU A 50 -0.37 31.97 35.51
N GLU A 51 0.84 32.30 35.95
CA GLU A 51 2.03 31.84 35.24
C GLU A 51 2.08 30.30 35.29
N PRO A 52 2.46 29.64 34.18
CA PRO A 52 2.61 28.19 34.17
C PRO A 52 3.76 27.75 35.08
N ASN A 53 3.67 26.52 35.57
CA ASN A 53 4.77 25.90 36.30
C ASN A 53 5.98 25.72 35.38
N ALA A 54 7.18 26.09 35.85
CA ALA A 54 8.39 26.06 35.03
C ALA A 54 8.64 24.70 34.35
N HIS A 55 9.00 24.75 33.06
CA HIS A 55 9.36 23.60 32.26
C HIS A 55 10.23 24.03 31.07
N ALA A 56 11.17 23.18 30.64
CA ALA A 56 12.07 23.51 29.53
C ALA A 56 11.36 23.71 28.19
N ALA A 57 10.21 23.04 28.00
CA ALA A 57 9.39 23.17 26.79
C ALA A 57 8.51 24.44 26.75
N ILE A 58 8.40 25.19 27.85
CA ILE A 58 7.58 26.40 27.88
C ILE A 58 8.35 27.54 27.23
N PRO A 59 7.83 28.16 26.15
CA PRO A 59 8.48 29.30 25.53
C PRO A 59 8.40 30.51 26.47
N THR A 60 9.56 31.13 26.72
CA THR A 60 9.67 32.33 27.54
C THR A 60 10.24 33.51 26.75
N ASP A 61 9.95 34.72 27.22
CA ASP A 61 10.62 35.96 26.82
C ASP A 61 11.10 36.66 28.10
N GLY A 62 12.42 36.86 28.22
CA GLY A 62 13.02 37.39 29.45
C GLY A 62 12.73 36.55 30.71
N GLY A 63 12.49 35.24 30.57
CA GLY A 63 12.12 34.34 31.68
C GLY A 63 10.63 34.34 32.05
N ILE A 64 9.79 35.10 31.34
CA ILE A 64 8.34 35.14 31.52
C ILE A 64 7.68 34.26 30.45
N ALA A 65 6.72 33.41 30.81
CA ALA A 65 6.07 32.54 29.83
C ALA A 65 5.25 33.34 28.81
N ARG A 66 5.23 32.89 27.54
CA ARG A 66 4.46 33.52 26.45
C ARG A 66 2.94 33.30 26.54
N PHE A 67 2.50 32.46 27.46
CA PHE A 67 1.09 32.22 27.77
C PHE A 67 0.90 32.20 29.28
N SER A 68 -0.35 32.20 29.71
CA SER A 68 -0.75 31.96 31.10
C SER A 68 -1.73 30.79 31.18
N VAL A 69 -1.96 30.28 32.37
CA VAL A 69 -2.84 29.14 32.64
C VAL A 69 -4.13 29.67 33.25
N PRO A 70 -5.30 29.38 32.63
CA PRO A 70 -6.57 29.71 33.24
C PRO A 70 -6.69 29.12 34.64
N LYS A 71 -7.02 29.96 35.62
CA LYS A 71 -7.06 29.57 37.04
C LYS A 71 -8.06 28.44 37.32
N ASP A 72 -9.08 28.33 36.48
CA ASP A 72 -10.09 27.29 36.54
C ASP A 72 -9.69 26.00 35.81
N ASN A 73 -8.45 25.84 35.32
CA ASN A 73 -8.00 24.56 34.77
C ASN A 73 -8.09 23.41 35.81
N PRO A 74 -8.36 22.17 35.37
CA PRO A 74 -8.73 21.07 36.25
C PRO A 74 -7.64 20.63 37.22
N PHE A 75 -6.36 20.87 36.91
CA PHE A 75 -5.23 20.47 37.77
C PHE A 75 -4.54 21.66 38.44
N VAL A 76 -5.22 22.81 38.54
CA VAL A 76 -4.77 23.93 39.37
C VAL A 76 -5.11 23.65 40.82
N HIS A 77 -4.08 23.57 41.66
CA HIS A 77 -4.23 23.23 43.08
C HIS A 77 -5.03 24.30 43.85
N THR A 78 -5.77 23.90 44.88
CA THR A 78 -6.55 24.81 45.74
C THR A 78 -5.72 25.93 46.38
N THR A 79 -4.43 25.69 46.67
CA THR A 79 -3.52 26.73 47.20
C THR A 79 -3.20 27.84 46.20
N LEU A 80 -3.40 27.59 44.90
CA LEU A 80 -3.29 28.58 43.82
C LEU A 80 -4.68 29.14 43.43
N GLY A 81 -5.71 28.77 44.19
CA GLY A 81 -7.11 29.16 44.00
C GLY A 81 -7.84 28.40 42.89
N GLY A 82 -7.31 27.27 42.43
CA GLY A 82 -8.07 26.31 41.62
C GLY A 82 -8.93 25.39 42.49
N THR A 83 -9.37 24.27 41.92
CA THR A 83 -10.27 23.31 42.60
C THR A 83 -9.64 21.96 42.90
N TRP A 84 -8.42 21.70 42.44
CA TRP A 84 -7.79 20.39 42.57
C TRP A 84 -7.09 20.20 43.92
N SER A 85 -7.28 19.02 44.53
CA SER A 85 -6.76 18.68 45.87
C SER A 85 -5.32 18.12 45.87
N GLY A 86 -4.68 18.00 44.71
CA GLY A 86 -3.31 17.48 44.61
C GLY A 86 -3.22 15.97 44.38
N PHE A 87 -4.34 15.28 44.16
CA PHE A 87 -4.38 13.84 43.90
C PHE A 87 -4.73 13.52 42.45
N TYR A 88 -3.96 12.64 41.82
CA TYR A 88 -4.22 12.12 40.47
C TYR A 88 -4.07 10.60 40.48
N ASN A 89 -5.06 9.89 39.93
CA ASN A 89 -5.17 8.42 40.01
C ASN A 89 -5.00 7.85 41.43
N GLY A 90 -5.52 8.55 42.43
CA GLY A 90 -5.41 8.17 43.85
C GLY A 90 -4.06 8.45 44.51
N ASN A 91 -3.07 8.93 43.76
CA ASN A 91 -1.75 9.25 44.27
C ASN A 91 -1.60 10.74 44.52
N GLN A 92 -0.99 11.11 45.64
CA GLN A 92 -0.63 12.49 45.91
C GLN A 92 0.52 12.92 44.99
N ILE A 93 0.36 14.03 44.29
CA ILE A 93 1.35 14.55 43.36
C ILE A 93 2.15 15.65 44.03
N LEU A 94 3.44 15.39 44.24
CA LEU A 94 4.40 16.34 44.77
C LEU A 94 5.73 16.26 44.00
N PRO A 95 6.47 17.38 43.88
CA PRO A 95 6.09 18.73 44.28
C PRO A 95 5.02 19.33 43.35
N LEU A 96 4.16 20.21 43.87
CA LEU A 96 3.10 20.88 43.09
C LEU A 96 3.65 21.74 41.94
N SER A 97 4.91 22.20 42.05
CA SER A 97 5.61 22.94 41.00
C SER A 97 5.97 22.09 39.78
N GLY A 98 5.88 20.75 39.88
CA GLY A 98 6.08 19.85 38.74
C GLY A 98 4.82 19.63 37.91
N VAL A 99 3.64 20.00 38.41
CA VAL A 99 2.36 19.73 37.76
C VAL A 99 2.21 20.60 36.51
N ARG A 100 1.81 20.00 35.39
CA ARG A 100 1.41 20.70 34.18
C ARG A 100 -0.04 21.14 34.35
N THR A 101 -0.24 22.37 34.81
CA THR A 101 -1.55 22.95 35.08
C THR A 101 -2.34 23.29 33.81
N GLU A 102 -1.69 23.16 32.65
CA GLU A 102 -2.23 23.33 31.31
C GLU A 102 -3.18 22.20 30.89
N PHE A 103 -3.05 21.01 31.48
CA PHE A 103 -3.90 19.87 31.11
C PHE A 103 -5.39 20.20 31.29
N TRP A 104 -6.16 19.96 30.24
CA TRP A 104 -7.62 19.95 30.25
C TRP A 104 -8.18 18.53 30.35
N ALA A 105 -7.55 17.57 29.66
CA ALA A 105 -7.89 16.14 29.70
C ALA A 105 -6.62 15.28 29.52
N THR A 106 -6.62 14.07 30.06
CA THR A 106 -5.49 13.14 30.08
C THR A 106 -5.88 11.75 29.61
N GLY A 107 -4.90 10.84 29.47
CA GLY A 107 -5.15 9.44 29.13
C GLY A 107 -5.69 9.26 27.71
N LEU A 108 -5.30 10.14 26.80
CA LEU A 108 -5.64 10.07 25.37
C LEU A 108 -4.41 9.58 24.60
N ARG A 109 -4.53 8.71 23.61
CA ARG A 109 -3.37 8.17 22.92
C ARG A 109 -2.80 9.14 21.90
N HIS A 110 -3.57 9.42 20.85
CA HIS A 110 -3.20 10.23 19.71
C HIS A 110 -4.44 10.93 19.13
N VAL A 111 -4.85 12.03 19.76
CA VAL A 111 -5.95 12.86 19.26
C VAL A 111 -5.52 13.59 17.98
N TRP A 112 -5.88 12.99 16.84
CA TRP A 112 -5.55 13.50 15.51
C TRP A 112 -6.33 14.78 15.17
N ARG A 113 -7.65 14.79 15.45
CA ARG A 113 -8.53 15.95 15.25
C ARG A 113 -9.53 16.10 16.38
N MET A 114 -9.78 17.35 16.76
CA MET A 114 -10.83 17.75 17.68
C MET A 114 -11.66 18.90 17.11
N SER A 115 -12.84 19.14 17.66
CA SER A 115 -13.67 20.28 17.32
C SER A 115 -14.61 20.66 18.46
N PHE A 116 -14.91 21.95 18.55
CA PHE A 116 -16.01 22.44 19.39
C PHE A 116 -17.29 22.49 18.58
N ASP A 117 -18.39 21.97 19.12
CA ASP A 117 -19.69 22.27 18.57
C ASP A 117 -20.05 23.73 18.86
N SER A 118 -20.23 24.51 17.79
CA SER A 118 -20.56 25.93 17.87
C SER A 118 -21.88 26.26 18.60
N VAL A 119 -22.75 25.27 18.81
CA VAL A 119 -24.05 25.46 19.47
C VAL A 119 -23.99 25.06 20.94
N THR A 120 -23.51 23.87 21.28
CA THR A 120 -23.48 23.39 22.67
C THR A 120 -22.20 23.77 23.42
N GLY A 121 -21.12 24.07 22.70
CA GLY A 121 -19.79 24.25 23.28
C GLY A 121 -19.09 22.95 23.66
N ASP A 122 -19.67 21.79 23.33
CA ASP A 122 -19.06 20.49 23.60
C ASP A 122 -17.79 20.29 22.77
N LEU A 123 -16.73 19.76 23.39
CA LEU A 123 -15.49 19.39 22.72
C LEU A 123 -15.53 17.91 22.32
N TRP A 124 -15.39 17.64 21.03
CA TRP A 124 -15.32 16.29 20.46
C TRP A 124 -13.92 16.01 19.95
N ALA A 125 -13.47 14.75 20.04
CA ALA A 125 -12.16 14.32 19.59
C ALA A 125 -12.23 12.92 18.96
N GLY A 126 -11.49 12.72 17.87
CA GLY A 126 -11.13 11.38 17.41
C GLY A 126 -9.75 11.01 17.96
N ASP A 127 -9.66 9.92 18.72
CA ASP A 127 -8.43 9.44 19.34
C ASP A 127 -7.99 8.11 18.70
N VAL A 128 -6.80 8.11 18.10
CA VAL A 128 -6.31 6.98 17.31
C VAL A 128 -5.73 5.92 18.21
N GLY A 129 -6.24 4.69 18.09
CA GLY A 129 -5.78 3.51 18.82
C GLY A 129 -4.45 2.98 18.31
N GLN A 130 -3.85 2.09 19.09
CA GLN A 130 -2.64 1.37 18.68
C GLN A 130 -2.96 0.07 17.95
N ASP A 131 -3.72 -0.81 18.58
CA ASP A 131 -3.80 -2.23 18.20
C ASP A 131 -5.24 -2.68 17.91
N THR A 132 -6.22 -2.19 18.67
CA THR A 132 -7.55 -2.82 18.69
C THR A 132 -8.72 -1.88 18.41
N TYR A 133 -8.76 -0.71 19.04
CA TYR A 133 -9.95 0.16 19.00
C TYR A 133 -9.60 1.59 18.63
N GLU A 134 -10.41 2.17 17.75
CA GLU A 134 -10.44 3.60 17.47
C GLU A 134 -11.57 4.26 18.26
N GLU A 135 -11.38 5.51 18.68
CA GLU A 135 -12.30 6.16 19.62
C GLU A 135 -12.84 7.51 19.13
N VAL A 136 -14.12 7.75 19.42
CA VAL A 136 -14.74 9.08 19.38
C VAL A 136 -15.12 9.47 20.81
N ASN A 137 -14.44 10.51 21.31
CA ASN A 137 -14.53 10.97 22.68
C ASN A 137 -15.26 12.31 22.77
N LYS A 138 -16.16 12.44 23.76
CA LYS A 138 -16.66 13.75 24.22
C LYS A 138 -15.76 14.21 25.38
N ILE A 139 -14.94 15.21 25.12
CA ILE A 139 -13.89 15.68 26.02
C ILE A 139 -14.47 16.55 27.14
N THR A 140 -14.18 16.18 28.38
CA THR A 140 -14.65 16.89 29.57
C THR A 140 -13.49 17.38 30.42
N LYS A 141 -13.75 18.43 31.21
CA LYS A 141 -12.77 19.06 32.10
C LYS A 141 -12.24 18.07 33.14
N GLY A 142 -10.94 17.82 33.11
CA GLY A 142 -10.24 16.89 34.01
C GLY A 142 -10.50 15.41 33.70
N GLY A 143 -11.13 15.11 32.57
CA GLY A 143 -11.40 13.74 32.14
C GLY A 143 -10.12 12.96 31.86
N ASN A 144 -10.10 11.70 32.27
CA ASN A 144 -9.06 10.73 31.93
C ASN A 144 -9.67 9.70 30.98
N TYR A 145 -9.11 9.52 29.78
CA TYR A 145 -9.64 8.64 28.74
C TYR A 145 -8.99 7.25 28.72
N GLY A 146 -8.15 6.99 29.73
CA GLY A 146 -7.77 5.63 30.11
C GLY A 146 -6.52 5.07 29.45
N TRP A 147 -6.07 5.60 28.30
CA TRP A 147 -4.78 5.18 27.72
C TRP A 147 -3.65 5.40 28.73
N VAL A 148 -2.72 4.49 28.95
CA VAL A 148 -2.52 3.19 28.26
C VAL A 148 -3.14 1.98 28.97
N TYR A 149 -3.96 2.19 30.00
CA TYR A 149 -4.64 1.10 30.69
C TYR A 149 -5.89 0.61 29.96
N ARG A 150 -6.51 1.50 29.20
CA ARG A 150 -7.64 1.19 28.33
C ARG A 150 -7.34 1.61 26.91
N GLU A 151 -7.88 0.84 25.98
CA GLU A 151 -7.98 1.18 24.56
C GLU A 151 -9.42 0.87 24.17
N GLY A 152 -10.18 1.90 23.80
CA GLY A 152 -11.63 1.84 23.81
C GLY A 152 -12.20 1.70 25.24
N ALA A 153 -13.38 1.10 25.32
CA ALA A 153 -14.01 0.67 26.57
C ALA A 153 -13.47 -0.70 27.04
N HIS A 154 -12.20 -1.02 26.76
CA HIS A 154 -11.58 -2.31 27.04
C HIS A 154 -10.25 -2.15 27.77
N ASP A 155 -9.89 -3.11 28.63
CA ASP A 155 -8.56 -3.13 29.25
C ASP A 155 -7.52 -3.61 28.23
N THR A 156 -6.37 -2.95 28.18
CA THR A 156 -5.27 -3.37 27.30
C THR A 156 -4.68 -4.70 27.74
N ALA A 157 -4.33 -5.57 26.80
CA ALA A 157 -3.68 -6.85 27.07
C ALA A 157 -2.13 -6.77 27.14
N PHE A 158 -1.58 -5.56 27.29
CA PHE A 158 -0.13 -5.36 27.31
C PHE A 158 0.51 -6.07 28.51
N THR A 159 1.57 -6.82 28.23
CA THR A 159 2.38 -7.50 29.24
C THR A 159 3.83 -7.06 29.13
N ASN A 160 4.53 -7.12 30.26
CA ASN A 160 5.88 -6.61 30.54
C ASN A 160 6.88 -6.73 29.34
N PRO A 161 7.64 -5.66 28.98
CA PRO A 161 7.77 -4.40 29.71
C PRO A 161 6.82 -3.29 29.26
N VAL A 162 5.54 -3.29 29.69
CA VAL A 162 4.59 -2.16 29.62
C VAL A 162 3.26 -2.49 30.32
N PRO A 163 2.44 -1.48 30.68
CA PRO A 163 2.68 -0.37 31.62
C PRO A 163 2.70 -0.84 33.10
N PRO A 164 3.06 0.00 34.10
CA PRO A 164 2.97 -0.34 35.52
C PRO A 164 1.55 -0.74 35.92
N ALA A 165 1.36 -1.53 36.98
CA ALA A 165 0.01 -1.91 37.44
C ALA A 165 -0.92 -0.70 37.60
N LYS A 166 -2.17 -0.83 37.11
CA LYS A 166 -3.22 0.19 37.19
C LYS A 166 -3.34 0.70 38.65
N PRO A 167 -3.16 2.01 38.91
CA PRO A 167 -3.29 2.55 40.26
C PRO A 167 -4.68 2.32 40.84
N ALA A 168 -4.79 2.12 42.16
CA ALA A 168 -6.07 1.85 42.81
C ALA A 168 -7.10 2.98 42.64
N GLY A 169 -6.64 4.23 42.48
CA GLY A 169 -7.51 5.39 42.24
C GLY A 169 -7.68 5.75 40.77
N PHE A 170 -7.25 4.90 39.84
CA PHE A 170 -7.49 5.10 38.42
C PHE A 170 -8.99 4.99 38.10
N SER A 171 -9.48 5.94 37.32
CA SER A 171 -10.81 5.94 36.73
C SER A 171 -10.71 6.59 35.36
N SER A 172 -11.45 6.05 34.39
CA SER A 172 -11.49 6.58 33.03
C SER A 172 -12.93 6.82 32.58
N ILE A 173 -13.07 7.66 31.56
CA ILE A 173 -14.29 7.92 30.83
C ILE A 173 -14.23 7.10 29.54
N ASP A 174 -15.25 6.29 29.31
CA ASP A 174 -15.35 5.50 28.08
C ASP A 174 -15.70 6.39 26.87
N PRO A 175 -15.28 6.01 25.66
CA PRO A 175 -15.64 6.74 24.45
C PRO A 175 -17.16 6.71 24.22
N ILE A 176 -17.66 7.75 23.54
CA ILE A 176 -19.08 7.78 23.12
C ILE A 176 -19.33 6.74 22.04
N TYR A 177 -18.34 6.54 21.18
CA TYR A 177 -18.35 5.49 20.17
C TYR A 177 -16.94 4.96 19.98
N GLU A 178 -16.85 3.65 19.80
CA GLU A 178 -15.62 2.96 19.43
C GLU A 178 -15.89 2.03 18.27
N TYR A 179 -14.85 1.74 17.50
CA TYR A 179 -14.91 0.72 16.48
C TYR A 179 -13.58 -0.03 16.41
N VAL A 180 -13.65 -1.31 16.03
CA VAL A 180 -12.46 -2.14 16.02
C VAL A 180 -11.60 -1.88 14.79
N HIS A 181 -10.31 -2.14 14.94
CA HIS A 181 -9.36 -2.17 13.83
C HIS A 181 -9.81 -3.18 12.77
N ALA A 182 -9.49 -2.92 11.50
CA ALA A 182 -9.88 -3.80 10.39
C ALA A 182 -9.35 -5.24 10.58
N ALA A 183 -8.29 -5.40 11.37
CA ALA A 183 -7.73 -6.68 11.81
C ALA A 183 -8.70 -7.57 12.60
N ILE A 184 -9.60 -6.94 13.34
CA ILE A 184 -10.39 -7.58 14.38
C ILE A 184 -11.71 -8.00 13.76
N GLY A 185 -12.27 -9.16 14.17
CA GLY A 185 -13.58 -9.64 13.71
C GLY A 185 -14.73 -8.67 14.01
N GLY A 186 -15.89 -8.80 13.33
CA GLY A 186 -17.05 -7.89 13.47
C GLY A 186 -17.60 -7.33 12.14
N ASP A 187 -18.50 -6.35 12.18
CA ASP A 187 -19.14 -5.75 11.00
C ASP A 187 -18.18 -4.79 10.25
N ALA A 188 -17.92 -5.07 8.98
CA ALA A 188 -17.02 -4.28 8.14
C ALA A 188 -17.46 -2.83 7.93
N ASN A 189 -18.76 -2.52 8.06
CA ASN A 189 -19.25 -1.14 7.96
C ASN A 189 -18.87 -0.27 9.16
N PHE A 190 -18.42 -0.88 10.26
CA PHE A 190 -18.15 -0.23 11.53
C PHE A 190 -16.75 -0.63 12.03
N LYS A 191 -15.76 -0.51 11.13
CA LYS A 191 -14.34 -0.73 11.40
C LYS A 191 -13.46 0.22 10.59
N GLY A 192 -12.20 0.35 11.00
CA GLY A 192 -11.20 1.20 10.36
C GLY A 192 -9.82 0.98 10.99
N ASN A 193 -8.88 1.92 10.89
CA ASN A 193 -7.57 1.82 11.58
C ASN A 193 -6.99 3.18 12.01
N SER A 194 -7.68 4.28 11.72
CA SER A 194 -7.20 5.63 12.03
C SER A 194 -8.37 6.61 11.96
N VAL A 195 -9.02 6.84 13.10
CA VAL A 195 -10.11 7.79 13.23
C VAL A 195 -9.63 9.20 12.95
N VAL A 196 -10.46 9.92 12.21
CA VAL A 196 -10.33 11.35 11.99
C VAL A 196 -11.55 12.00 12.60
N GLY A 197 -11.35 12.68 13.73
CA GLY A 197 -12.37 13.51 14.34
C GLY A 197 -12.92 14.53 13.34
N GLY A 198 -14.22 14.76 13.37
CA GLY A 198 -14.90 15.70 12.50
C GLY A 198 -15.70 16.73 13.28
N HIS A 199 -16.93 17.01 12.87
CA HIS A 199 -17.73 18.12 13.40
C HIS A 199 -19.18 17.71 13.60
N VAL A 200 -19.85 18.32 14.58
CA VAL A 200 -21.31 18.25 14.65
C VAL A 200 -21.88 19.02 13.46
N TYR A 201 -22.71 18.38 12.64
CA TYR A 201 -23.24 19.00 11.43
C TYR A 201 -24.27 20.07 11.79
N ARG A 202 -23.98 21.30 11.37
CA ARG A 202 -24.83 22.49 11.56
C ARG A 202 -25.25 23.14 10.23
N GLY A 203 -24.97 22.48 9.10
CA GLY A 203 -25.38 22.91 7.77
C GLY A 203 -26.88 22.71 7.53
N ASN A 204 -27.40 23.34 6.49
CA ASN A 204 -28.81 23.24 6.10
C ASN A 204 -29.05 22.33 4.89
N ARG A 205 -27.99 21.87 4.23
CA ARG A 205 -28.08 21.05 3.01
C ARG A 205 -28.63 19.66 3.27
N TYR A 206 -28.26 19.06 4.40
CA TYR A 206 -28.73 17.74 4.82
C TYR A 206 -29.45 17.83 6.17
N PRO A 207 -30.77 18.12 6.18
CA PRO A 207 -31.53 18.23 7.42
C PRO A 207 -31.43 17.00 8.33
N SER A 208 -31.30 15.80 7.75
CA SER A 208 -31.17 14.54 8.49
C SER A 208 -29.86 14.39 9.26
N LEU A 209 -28.83 15.18 8.92
CA LEU A 209 -27.53 15.15 9.61
C LEU A 209 -27.46 16.18 10.75
N VAL A 210 -28.40 17.12 10.84
CA VAL A 210 -28.31 18.25 11.77
C VAL A 210 -28.26 17.76 13.21
N GLY A 211 -27.19 18.13 13.91
CA GLY A 211 -26.94 17.71 15.29
C GLY A 211 -26.19 16.39 15.43
N SER A 212 -25.99 15.62 14.37
CA SER A 212 -25.13 14.44 14.38
C SER A 212 -23.66 14.82 14.27
N TYR A 213 -22.80 14.07 14.94
CA TYR A 213 -21.35 14.18 14.77
C TYR A 213 -20.92 13.40 13.52
N ILE A 214 -20.30 14.08 12.58
CA ILE A 214 -19.77 13.47 11.36
C ILE A 214 -18.28 13.24 11.57
N PHE A 215 -17.84 12.01 11.35
CA PHE A 215 -16.43 11.63 11.46
C PHE A 215 -16.08 10.58 10.41
N SER A 216 -14.80 10.26 10.30
CA SER A 216 -14.31 9.36 9.26
C SER A 216 -13.11 8.54 9.72
N ASP A 217 -12.68 7.60 8.89
CA ASP A 217 -11.44 6.87 9.06
C ASP A 217 -10.50 7.12 7.88
N SER A 218 -9.23 7.40 8.16
CA SER A 218 -8.22 7.74 7.17
C SER A 218 -7.79 6.54 6.31
N VAL A 219 -7.96 5.30 6.81
CA VAL A 219 -7.49 4.08 6.16
C VAL A 219 -8.62 3.35 5.44
N SER A 220 -9.76 3.13 6.10
CA SER A 220 -10.94 2.54 5.46
C SER A 220 -11.70 3.53 4.59
N GLY A 221 -11.42 4.84 4.74
CA GLY A 221 -12.10 5.92 4.02
C GLY A 221 -13.59 6.03 4.36
N HIS A 222 -14.07 5.31 5.38
CA HIS A 222 -15.46 5.36 5.80
C HIS A 222 -15.81 6.72 6.42
N VAL A 223 -17.05 7.14 6.19
CA VAL A 223 -17.64 8.35 6.77
C VAL A 223 -18.92 7.95 7.48
N TRP A 224 -19.05 8.34 8.73
CA TRP A 224 -20.17 8.00 9.58
C TRP A 224 -20.87 9.25 10.11
N GLN A 225 -22.15 9.09 10.41
CA GLN A 225 -22.89 9.97 11.31
C GLN A 225 -23.06 9.25 12.64
N MET A 226 -22.93 9.99 13.74
CA MET A 226 -23.17 9.51 15.09
C MET A 226 -24.15 10.44 15.83
N ASP A 227 -25.11 9.84 16.51
CA ASP A 227 -25.94 10.55 17.48
C ASP A 227 -25.10 10.97 18.69
N THR A 228 -25.07 12.28 18.97
CA THR A 228 -24.19 12.87 19.99
C THR A 228 -24.57 12.53 21.43
N THR A 229 -25.72 11.90 21.66
CA THR A 229 -26.22 11.56 23.00
C THR A 229 -26.09 10.07 23.29
N THR A 230 -26.42 9.23 22.30
CA THR A 230 -26.50 7.77 22.43
C THR A 230 -25.28 7.05 21.86
N GLY A 231 -24.48 7.70 21.02
CA GLY A 231 -23.39 7.05 20.28
C GLY A 231 -23.88 6.17 19.11
N ALA A 232 -25.18 6.13 18.86
CA ALA A 232 -25.74 5.36 17.74
C ALA A 232 -25.17 5.87 16.42
N THR A 233 -24.50 4.96 15.70
CA THR A 233 -23.70 5.32 14.52
C THR A 233 -24.26 4.65 13.27
N VAL A 234 -24.29 5.40 12.17
CA VAL A 234 -24.69 4.91 10.84
C VAL A 234 -23.63 5.31 9.84
N ARG A 235 -23.21 4.36 9.00
CA ARG A 235 -22.30 4.64 7.89
C ARG A 235 -23.03 5.42 6.80
N LEU A 236 -22.50 6.60 6.46
CA LEU A 236 -23.03 7.44 5.39
C LEU A 236 -22.48 7.03 4.03
N THR A 237 -21.15 6.87 3.96
CA THR A 237 -20.43 6.55 2.72
C THR A 237 -19.02 6.06 3.05
N GLY A 238 -18.20 5.80 2.03
CA GLY A 238 -16.76 5.76 2.18
C GLY A 238 -16.03 5.79 0.85
N MET A 239 -14.73 6.03 0.90
CA MET A 239 -13.81 5.84 -0.21
C MET A 239 -12.85 4.71 0.15
N PRO A 240 -13.27 3.43 0.08
CA PRO A 240 -12.46 2.33 0.57
C PRO A 240 -11.10 2.31 -0.10
N GLY A 241 -10.08 1.94 0.66
CA GLY A 241 -8.85 1.44 0.08
C GLY A 241 -7.92 2.44 -0.58
N ALA A 242 -7.92 3.70 -0.16
CA ALA A 242 -6.72 4.51 -0.30
C ALA A 242 -6.35 5.05 1.08
N TYR A 243 -5.13 4.74 1.50
CA TYR A 243 -4.55 5.30 2.70
C TYR A 243 -4.60 6.84 2.63
N GLY A 244 -4.96 7.56 3.69
CA GLY A 244 -4.89 9.03 3.72
C GLY A 244 -5.91 9.77 2.84
N VAL A 245 -7.01 9.14 2.44
CA VAL A 245 -8.06 9.78 1.61
C VAL A 245 -8.85 10.83 2.39
N ILE A 246 -9.04 10.65 3.69
CA ILE A 246 -9.60 11.69 4.54
C ILE A 246 -8.60 11.92 5.67
N SER A 247 -7.82 12.98 5.51
CA SER A 247 -6.81 13.39 6.49
C SER A 247 -7.36 14.38 7.52
N THR A 248 -8.41 15.11 7.15
CA THR A 248 -8.99 16.16 7.99
C THR A 248 -10.39 16.53 7.51
N GLN A 249 -11.15 17.15 8.40
CA GLN A 249 -12.51 17.58 8.22
C GLN A 249 -12.68 19.04 8.66
N GLY A 250 -13.61 19.75 8.03
CA GLY A 250 -13.85 21.16 8.28
C GLY A 250 -15.29 21.56 8.02
N VAL A 251 -15.62 22.80 8.39
CA VAL A 251 -16.95 23.38 8.17
C VAL A 251 -16.80 24.56 7.22
N ASP A 252 -17.59 24.57 6.16
CA ASP A 252 -17.67 25.70 5.25
C ASP A 252 -18.18 26.93 6.02
N PRO A 253 -17.41 28.04 6.07
CA PRO A 253 -17.78 29.19 6.90
C PRO A 253 -19.07 29.88 6.41
N PHE A 254 -19.42 29.75 5.14
CA PHE A 254 -20.56 30.43 4.52
C PHE A 254 -21.88 29.71 4.77
N ASN A 255 -21.93 28.40 4.53
CA ASN A 255 -23.18 27.63 4.61
C ASN A 255 -23.20 26.53 5.70
N LYS A 256 -22.10 26.39 6.44
CA LYS A 256 -21.91 25.38 7.50
C LYS A 256 -21.97 23.93 7.00
N ASP A 257 -21.80 23.71 5.69
CA ASP A 257 -21.65 22.35 5.15
C ASP A 257 -20.34 21.71 5.62
N HIS A 258 -20.37 20.38 5.66
CA HIS A 258 -19.22 19.60 6.05
C HIS A 258 -18.26 19.38 4.87
N LEU A 259 -16.98 19.64 5.11
CA LEU A 259 -15.90 19.50 4.15
C LEU A 259 -14.92 18.42 4.63
N PHE A 260 -14.28 17.76 3.67
CA PHE A 260 -13.26 16.73 3.88
C PHE A 260 -12.03 17.14 3.08
N ALA A 261 -10.82 16.84 3.56
CA ALA A 261 -9.62 17.03 2.76
C ALA A 261 -8.77 15.75 2.71
N ALA A 262 -8.28 15.47 1.50
CA ALA A 262 -7.46 14.31 1.17
C ALA A 262 -6.01 14.75 0.98
N TYR A 263 -5.12 14.37 1.90
CA TYR A 263 -3.72 14.76 1.84
C TYR A 263 -3.03 14.22 0.57
N LEU A 264 -3.22 12.93 0.25
CA LEU A 264 -2.54 12.30 -0.90
C LEU A 264 -3.00 12.83 -2.27
N THR A 265 -4.24 13.33 -2.37
CA THR A 265 -4.78 13.82 -3.67
C THR A 265 -4.85 15.33 -3.77
N GLY A 266 -4.58 16.06 -2.67
CA GLY A 266 -4.71 17.51 -2.62
C GLY A 266 -6.14 18.03 -2.81
N LYS A 267 -7.16 17.18 -2.57
CA LYS A 267 -8.57 17.52 -2.82
C LYS A 267 -9.30 17.97 -1.56
N ILE A 268 -10.17 18.97 -1.73
CA ILE A 268 -11.23 19.30 -0.77
C ILE A 268 -12.55 18.78 -1.34
N MET A 269 -13.30 18.05 -0.52
CA MET A 269 -14.49 17.31 -0.91
C MET A 269 -15.67 17.69 0.01
N ARG A 270 -16.89 17.42 -0.44
CA ARG A 270 -18.13 17.62 0.32
C ARG A 270 -19.06 16.43 0.12
N LEU A 271 -19.94 16.18 1.08
CA LEU A 271 -21.02 15.22 0.89
C LEU A 271 -21.97 15.70 -0.21
N SER A 272 -22.39 14.78 -1.07
CA SER A 272 -23.45 14.96 -2.06
C SER A 272 -24.52 13.90 -1.86
N THR A 273 -25.80 14.28 -1.81
CA THR A 273 -26.89 13.30 -1.93
C THR A 273 -26.92 12.74 -3.34
N GLY A 274 -26.77 11.43 -3.44
CA GLY A 274 -27.17 10.63 -4.58
C GLY A 274 -27.36 9.20 -4.07
N SER A 275 -28.50 8.58 -4.35
CA SER A 275 -28.44 7.16 -4.62
C SER A 275 -27.39 7.02 -5.73
N GLY A 276 -26.42 6.13 -5.58
CA GLY A 276 -25.41 5.88 -6.60
C GLY A 276 -25.96 5.26 -7.88
N VAL A 277 -27.21 5.56 -8.27
CA VAL A 277 -27.64 5.44 -9.66
C VAL A 277 -26.91 6.54 -10.41
N VAL A 278 -25.76 6.18 -10.94
CA VAL A 278 -25.04 7.03 -11.87
C VAL A 278 -25.88 7.07 -13.14
N ASP A 279 -26.48 8.22 -13.44
CA ASP A 279 -26.99 8.48 -14.78
C ASP A 279 -25.85 8.21 -15.77
N GLY A 280 -26.03 7.22 -16.65
CA GLY A 280 -25.11 6.89 -17.74
C GLY A 280 -24.40 5.54 -17.67
N PHE A 281 -24.43 4.80 -16.53
CA PHE A 281 -23.93 3.42 -16.52
C PHE A 281 -25.06 2.40 -16.70
N PRO A 282 -24.87 1.35 -17.51
CA PRO A 282 -25.81 0.24 -17.56
C PRO A 282 -25.96 -0.40 -16.18
N THR A 283 -27.20 -0.57 -15.70
CA THR A 283 -27.48 -1.12 -14.36
C THR A 283 -27.36 -2.64 -14.29
N THR A 284 -27.37 -3.31 -15.45
CA THR A 284 -27.16 -4.75 -15.58
C THR A 284 -25.97 -5.04 -16.50
N LEU A 285 -25.34 -6.20 -16.34
CA LEU A 285 -24.26 -6.62 -17.21
C LEU A 285 -24.78 -6.87 -18.64
N SER A 286 -25.98 -7.43 -18.80
CA SER A 286 -26.61 -7.55 -20.12
C SER A 286 -26.77 -6.20 -20.84
N ALA A 287 -27.14 -5.14 -20.12
CA ALA A 287 -27.32 -3.80 -20.69
C ALA A 287 -25.99 -3.14 -21.11
N THR A 288 -24.83 -3.67 -20.68
CA THR A 288 -23.53 -3.20 -21.18
C THR A 288 -23.25 -3.61 -22.62
N GLY A 289 -23.90 -4.66 -23.11
CA GLY A 289 -23.62 -5.24 -24.42
C GLY A 289 -22.24 -5.91 -24.54
N LEU A 290 -21.51 -6.12 -23.45
CA LEU A 290 -20.18 -6.73 -23.47
C LEU A 290 -20.21 -8.21 -23.90
N PHE A 291 -21.27 -8.92 -23.53
CA PHE A 291 -21.42 -10.35 -23.81
C PHE A 291 -22.67 -10.58 -24.64
N SER A 292 -22.53 -11.39 -25.70
CA SER A 292 -23.68 -11.85 -26.48
C SER A 292 -24.47 -12.94 -25.74
N ASP A 293 -23.80 -13.66 -24.84
CA ASP A 293 -24.43 -14.69 -24.00
C ASP A 293 -23.80 -14.66 -22.59
N LEU A 294 -24.64 -14.49 -21.57
CA LEU A 294 -24.22 -14.49 -20.17
C LEU A 294 -24.07 -15.89 -19.57
N THR A 295 -24.64 -16.92 -20.21
CA THR A 295 -24.60 -18.30 -19.72
C THR A 295 -23.20 -18.91 -19.78
N ASP A 296 -22.34 -18.44 -20.67
CA ASP A 296 -20.92 -18.83 -20.77
C ASP A 296 -19.95 -17.64 -20.80
N LEU A 297 -20.47 -16.41 -20.91
CA LEU A 297 -19.74 -15.17 -21.16
C LEU A 297 -19.10 -15.12 -22.54
N SER A 298 -19.80 -15.63 -23.55
CA SER A 298 -19.44 -15.42 -24.95
C SER A 298 -19.36 -13.92 -25.25
N PRO A 299 -18.21 -13.43 -25.73
CA PRO A 299 -18.01 -12.01 -25.96
C PRO A 299 -18.89 -11.52 -27.12
N ALA A 300 -19.45 -10.32 -26.97
CA ALA A 300 -20.06 -9.62 -28.09
C ALA A 300 -18.98 -9.25 -29.13
N PRO A 301 -19.36 -9.05 -30.42
CA PRO A 301 -18.41 -8.63 -31.45
C PRO A 301 -17.58 -7.41 -31.03
N GLY A 302 -16.26 -7.52 -31.13
CA GLY A 302 -15.33 -6.46 -30.73
C GLY A 302 -14.78 -6.57 -29.31
N LEU A 303 -15.34 -7.43 -28.46
CA LEU A 303 -14.75 -7.77 -27.16
C LEU A 303 -13.77 -8.95 -27.32
N LEU A 304 -12.47 -8.69 -27.14
CA LEU A 304 -11.40 -9.64 -27.45
C LEU A 304 -10.81 -10.24 -26.18
N PRO A 305 -10.69 -11.58 -26.06
CA PRO A 305 -10.06 -12.21 -24.91
C PRO A 305 -8.55 -11.95 -24.91
N TYR A 306 -7.96 -11.88 -23.71
CA TYR A 306 -6.51 -11.93 -23.55
C TYR A 306 -6.14 -12.63 -22.23
N GLN A 307 -4.91 -13.11 -22.15
CA GLN A 307 -4.41 -13.84 -20.99
C GLN A 307 -3.08 -13.27 -20.49
N PRO A 308 -3.00 -12.83 -19.22
CA PRO A 308 -1.74 -12.48 -18.60
C PRO A 308 -0.91 -13.74 -18.26
N ASN A 309 0.42 -13.63 -18.37
CA ASN A 309 1.38 -14.65 -17.94
C ASN A 309 1.21 -15.06 -16.47
N LEU A 310 1.07 -14.08 -15.58
CA LEU A 310 0.91 -14.27 -14.14
C LEU A 310 -0.31 -13.49 -13.66
N THR A 311 -1.23 -14.18 -13.01
CA THR A 311 -2.43 -13.56 -12.46
C THR A 311 -2.19 -13.13 -11.02
N PHE A 312 -2.46 -11.85 -10.71
CA PHE A 312 -2.40 -11.32 -9.34
C PHE A 312 -3.28 -12.12 -8.37
N TRP A 313 -2.89 -12.19 -7.10
CA TRP A 313 -3.64 -12.85 -6.03
C TRP A 313 -4.97 -12.15 -5.75
N SER A 314 -6.04 -12.94 -5.63
CA SER A 314 -7.37 -12.44 -5.21
C SER A 314 -8.20 -13.58 -4.65
N ASP A 315 -7.72 -14.15 -3.54
CA ASP A 315 -8.40 -15.16 -2.72
C ASP A 315 -8.95 -16.34 -3.53
N HIS A 316 -8.04 -17.05 -4.21
CA HIS A 316 -8.33 -18.22 -5.07
C HIS A 316 -9.22 -17.97 -6.31
N ALA A 317 -9.67 -16.75 -6.57
CA ALA A 317 -10.56 -16.51 -7.71
C ALA A 317 -9.91 -16.86 -9.05
N LEU A 318 -10.67 -17.54 -9.89
CA LEU A 318 -10.36 -17.79 -11.29
C LEU A 318 -10.75 -16.56 -12.11
N LYS A 319 -9.86 -16.11 -13.01
CA LYS A 319 -10.03 -14.86 -13.75
C LYS A 319 -10.04 -15.06 -15.25
N ARG A 320 -11.04 -14.49 -15.92
CA ARG A 320 -11.09 -14.32 -17.38
C ARG A 320 -11.06 -12.84 -17.72
N ARG A 321 -10.43 -12.48 -18.84
CA ARG A 321 -10.19 -11.09 -19.20
C ARG A 321 -10.43 -10.83 -20.67
N TRP A 322 -10.92 -9.62 -20.95
CA TRP A 322 -11.14 -9.12 -22.29
C TRP A 322 -10.74 -7.64 -22.38
N PHE A 323 -10.57 -7.16 -23.60
CA PHE A 323 -10.41 -5.75 -23.91
C PHE A 323 -11.19 -5.39 -25.18
N THR A 324 -11.50 -4.11 -25.35
CA THR A 324 -12.02 -3.59 -26.62
C THR A 324 -11.54 -2.16 -26.84
N ILE A 325 -11.43 -1.78 -28.11
CA ILE A 325 -11.03 -0.44 -28.57
C ILE A 325 -12.26 0.19 -29.23
N PRO A 326 -12.59 1.46 -28.94
CA PRO A 326 -13.86 2.07 -29.31
C PRO A 326 -14.03 2.22 -30.82
N ASN A 327 -12.97 2.56 -31.56
CA ASN A 327 -13.01 2.68 -33.02
C ASN A 327 -11.96 1.79 -33.70
N ALA A 328 -12.31 1.25 -34.86
CA ALA A 328 -11.42 0.40 -35.66
C ALA A 328 -10.13 1.10 -36.15
N THR A 329 -10.09 2.43 -36.10
CA THR A 329 -8.92 3.25 -36.44
C THR A 329 -8.02 3.58 -35.25
N ASP A 330 -8.52 3.40 -34.02
CA ASP A 330 -7.75 3.74 -32.82
C ASP A 330 -6.69 2.68 -32.56
N ARG A 331 -5.57 3.11 -31.99
CA ARG A 331 -4.37 2.29 -31.80
C ARG A 331 -3.81 2.52 -30.40
N MET A 332 -3.15 1.50 -29.86
CA MET A 332 -2.34 1.59 -28.64
C MET A 332 -0.89 1.88 -29.01
N THR A 333 -0.12 2.43 -28.08
CA THR A 333 1.34 2.53 -28.24
C THR A 333 2.02 1.61 -27.25
N TRP A 334 2.80 0.67 -27.79
CA TRP A 334 3.57 -0.31 -27.04
C TRP A 334 4.80 0.33 -26.39
N SER A 335 5.20 -0.21 -25.24
CA SER A 335 6.47 0.10 -24.58
C SER A 335 7.15 -1.19 -24.10
N ARG A 336 8.47 -1.27 -24.20
CA ARG A 336 9.25 -2.46 -23.81
C ARG A 336 9.14 -2.76 -22.31
N GLU A 337 9.42 -1.76 -21.48
CA GLU A 337 9.45 -1.89 -20.00
C GLU A 337 8.50 -0.91 -19.28
N GLY A 338 8.00 0.12 -20.00
CA GLY A 338 7.11 1.13 -19.43
C GLY A 338 5.64 0.86 -19.66
N ASN A 339 4.82 1.80 -19.20
CA ASN A 339 3.38 1.77 -19.42
C ASN A 339 3.07 1.98 -20.90
N TRP A 340 2.14 1.19 -21.43
CA TRP A 340 1.57 1.45 -22.75
C TRP A 340 0.60 2.63 -22.68
N SER A 341 0.37 3.28 -23.81
CA SER A 341 -0.68 4.30 -23.94
C SER A 341 -1.88 3.75 -24.68
N TYR A 342 -3.07 4.21 -24.26
CA TYR A 342 -4.35 3.69 -24.71
C TYR A 342 -5.26 4.81 -25.20
N PRO A 343 -6.06 4.57 -26.25
CA PRO A 343 -7.04 5.55 -26.71
C PRO A 343 -8.16 5.75 -25.69
N THR A 344 -8.70 6.96 -25.64
CA THR A 344 -9.90 7.28 -24.84
C THR A 344 -11.06 6.40 -25.26
N GLY A 345 -11.78 5.83 -24.30
CA GLY A 345 -12.90 4.91 -24.52
C GLY A 345 -12.50 3.45 -24.61
N MET A 346 -11.19 3.13 -24.65
CA MET A 346 -10.73 1.74 -24.50
C MET A 346 -11.15 1.20 -23.14
N LEU A 347 -11.59 -0.06 -23.09
CA LEU A 347 -11.98 -0.70 -21.85
C LEU A 347 -11.41 -2.11 -21.70
N TRP A 348 -11.27 -2.53 -20.45
CA TRP A 348 -10.89 -3.88 -20.06
C TRP A 348 -11.96 -4.47 -19.16
N VAL A 349 -12.29 -5.73 -19.41
CA VAL A 349 -13.24 -6.50 -18.61
C VAL A 349 -12.47 -7.59 -17.88
N LYS A 350 -12.74 -7.75 -16.59
CA LYS A 350 -12.19 -8.82 -15.76
C LYS A 350 -13.34 -9.51 -15.03
N HIS A 351 -13.51 -10.80 -15.27
CA HIS A 351 -14.52 -11.62 -14.63
C HIS A 351 -13.88 -12.53 -13.59
N PHE A 352 -14.57 -12.72 -12.46
CA PHE A 352 -14.13 -13.52 -11.33
C PHE A 352 -15.14 -14.63 -11.06
N ASP A 353 -14.62 -15.85 -11.12
CA ASP A 353 -15.28 -17.07 -10.71
C ASP A 353 -14.59 -17.59 -9.43
N LEU A 354 -15.31 -18.29 -8.55
CA LEU A 354 -14.76 -18.93 -7.35
C LEU A 354 -15.24 -20.36 -7.25
N GLU A 355 -14.34 -21.30 -6.98
CA GLU A 355 -14.70 -22.69 -6.66
C GLU A 355 -15.21 -22.77 -5.22
N LEU A 356 -16.47 -23.16 -5.04
CA LEU A 356 -17.05 -23.31 -3.71
C LEU A 356 -16.50 -24.52 -2.95
N SER A 357 -15.99 -25.53 -3.66
CA SER A 357 -15.14 -26.58 -3.11
C SER A 357 -13.79 -26.55 -3.82
N ARG A 358 -12.72 -26.30 -3.07
CA ARG A 358 -11.38 -26.07 -3.63
C ARG A 358 -10.88 -27.28 -4.42
N GLY A 359 -10.41 -27.02 -5.65
CA GLY A 359 -9.94 -28.06 -6.56
C GLY A 359 -11.06 -28.80 -7.30
N ASN A 360 -12.32 -28.35 -7.17
CA ASN A 360 -13.46 -28.90 -7.90
C ASN A 360 -14.10 -27.83 -8.82
N PRO A 361 -13.69 -27.78 -10.11
CA PRO A 361 -14.21 -26.81 -11.07
C PRO A 361 -15.72 -26.87 -11.30
N ALA A 362 -16.39 -27.99 -11.00
CA ALA A 362 -17.84 -28.13 -11.15
C ALA A 362 -18.63 -27.33 -10.11
N THR A 363 -17.99 -26.93 -9.00
CA THR A 363 -18.60 -26.09 -7.95
C THR A 363 -18.41 -24.60 -8.19
N LYS A 364 -17.84 -24.23 -9.33
CA LYS A 364 -17.51 -22.85 -9.66
C LYS A 364 -18.77 -21.97 -9.72
N LYS A 365 -18.69 -20.81 -9.06
CA LYS A 365 -19.72 -19.79 -9.03
C LYS A 365 -19.16 -18.46 -9.53
N ARG A 366 -19.91 -17.76 -10.37
CA ARG A 366 -19.66 -16.38 -10.79
C ARG A 366 -19.88 -15.44 -9.63
N ILE A 367 -18.89 -14.59 -9.37
CA ILE A 367 -18.90 -13.67 -8.23
C ILE A 367 -19.08 -12.23 -8.71
N GLU A 368 -18.20 -11.77 -9.59
CA GLU A 368 -18.22 -10.39 -10.08
C GLU A 368 -17.66 -10.24 -11.50
N THR A 369 -18.04 -9.17 -12.18
CA THR A 369 -17.44 -8.70 -13.43
C THR A 369 -17.06 -7.23 -13.28
N ARG A 370 -15.79 -6.90 -13.44
CA ARG A 370 -15.28 -5.52 -13.38
C ARG A 370 -14.99 -4.98 -14.77
N VAL A 371 -15.28 -3.71 -14.98
CA VAL A 371 -15.01 -2.96 -16.20
C VAL A 371 -14.17 -1.75 -15.86
N LEU A 372 -12.99 -1.64 -16.47
CA LEU A 372 -12.12 -0.47 -16.38
C LEU A 372 -12.18 0.27 -17.71
N VAL A 373 -12.44 1.57 -17.69
CA VAL A 373 -12.55 2.41 -18.89
C VAL A 373 -11.48 3.49 -18.86
N LYS A 374 -10.71 3.63 -19.95
CA LYS A 374 -9.78 4.73 -20.17
C LYS A 374 -10.54 5.99 -20.58
N THR A 375 -10.31 7.09 -19.89
CA THR A 375 -10.81 8.43 -20.29
C THR A 375 -9.70 9.25 -20.95
N ASP A 376 -10.02 10.45 -21.41
CA ASP A 376 -9.03 11.44 -21.86
C ASP A 376 -8.03 11.84 -20.77
N THR A 377 -8.50 11.92 -19.52
CA THR A 377 -7.77 12.46 -18.37
C THR A 377 -7.31 11.40 -17.38
N GLY A 378 -7.72 10.13 -17.54
CA GLY A 378 -7.39 9.06 -16.60
C GLY A 378 -8.10 7.75 -16.93
N SER A 379 -8.68 7.12 -15.92
CA SER A 379 -9.55 5.95 -16.04
C SER A 379 -10.58 5.91 -14.92
N TYR A 380 -11.65 5.13 -15.08
CA TYR A 380 -12.57 4.79 -13.99
C TYR A 380 -12.94 3.31 -14.04
N GLY A 381 -13.34 2.74 -12.90
CA GLY A 381 -13.78 1.35 -12.78
C GLY A 381 -15.23 1.24 -12.30
N VAL A 382 -15.96 0.29 -12.84
CA VAL A 382 -17.27 -0.16 -12.33
C VAL A 382 -17.29 -1.67 -12.18
N SER A 383 -18.11 -2.17 -11.26
CA SER A 383 -18.22 -3.60 -10.96
C SER A 383 -19.68 -4.04 -11.01
N TYR A 384 -19.91 -5.27 -11.45
CA TYR A 384 -21.21 -5.93 -11.50
C TYR A 384 -21.16 -7.19 -10.64
N ARG A 385 -22.08 -7.33 -9.69
CA ARG A 385 -22.19 -8.50 -8.81
C ARG A 385 -23.19 -9.50 -9.39
N TRP A 386 -22.78 -10.75 -9.52
CA TRP A 386 -23.64 -11.82 -10.01
C TRP A 386 -24.72 -12.20 -9.00
N ASN A 387 -25.92 -12.49 -9.50
CA ASN A 387 -27.02 -12.98 -8.69
C ASN A 387 -26.83 -14.47 -8.32
N GLU A 388 -27.55 -14.93 -7.30
CA GLU A 388 -27.51 -16.33 -6.86
C GLU A 388 -27.97 -17.32 -7.95
N ALA A 389 -28.88 -16.88 -8.83
CA ALA A 389 -29.35 -17.68 -9.97
C ALA A 389 -28.30 -17.84 -11.09
N GLN A 390 -27.19 -17.09 -11.05
CA GLN A 390 -26.10 -17.13 -12.04
C GLN A 390 -26.53 -16.72 -13.46
N THR A 391 -27.58 -15.90 -13.57
CA THR A 391 -28.20 -15.48 -14.84
C THR A 391 -27.93 -14.03 -15.21
N GLU A 392 -27.60 -13.18 -14.24
CA GLU A 392 -27.40 -11.74 -14.46
C GLU A 392 -26.45 -11.18 -13.39
N ALA A 393 -25.79 -10.06 -13.70
CA ALA A 393 -25.04 -9.28 -12.74
C ALA A 393 -25.52 -7.83 -12.68
N MET A 394 -25.66 -7.31 -11.46
CA MET A 394 -26.18 -5.97 -11.18
C MET A 394 -25.05 -5.01 -10.85
N LEU A 395 -25.14 -3.77 -11.33
CA LEU A 395 -24.19 -2.71 -11.02
C LEU A 395 -24.05 -2.58 -9.50
N VAL A 396 -22.81 -2.61 -9.04
CA VAL A 396 -22.46 -2.40 -7.63
C VAL A 396 -22.44 -0.90 -7.34
N ASP A 397 -22.89 -0.56 -6.13
CA ASP A 397 -22.90 0.81 -5.61
C ASP A 397 -21.49 1.41 -5.56
N ASP A 398 -21.42 2.75 -5.46
CA ASP A 398 -20.16 3.49 -5.51
C ASP A 398 -19.15 3.04 -4.44
N ALA A 399 -19.68 2.73 -3.25
CA ALA A 399 -18.92 2.28 -2.09
C ALA A 399 -18.40 0.85 -2.20
N GLY A 400 -18.74 0.11 -3.27
CA GLY A 400 -18.44 -1.31 -3.41
C GLY A 400 -19.50 -2.18 -2.75
N ALA A 401 -19.19 -3.47 -2.62
CA ALA A 401 -20.06 -4.44 -1.95
C ALA A 401 -19.23 -5.50 -1.24
N GLU A 402 -19.77 -6.01 -0.15
CA GLU A 402 -19.15 -7.11 0.59
C GLU A 402 -20.17 -8.15 0.97
N PHE A 403 -19.75 -9.41 0.94
CA PHE A 403 -20.61 -10.54 1.27
C PHE A 403 -19.79 -11.79 1.57
N ASP A 404 -20.41 -12.72 2.26
CA ASP A 404 -19.79 -13.97 2.66
C ASP A 404 -20.07 -15.06 1.64
N VAL A 405 -19.06 -15.90 1.38
CA VAL A 405 -19.15 -17.07 0.52
C VAL A 405 -18.76 -18.30 1.34
N ALA A 406 -19.65 -19.30 1.38
CA ALA A 406 -19.35 -20.57 2.01
C ALA A 406 -18.41 -21.38 1.11
N ILE A 407 -17.25 -21.74 1.64
CA ILE A 407 -16.20 -22.48 0.95
C ILE A 407 -15.93 -23.79 1.69
N ASP A 408 -15.76 -24.86 0.93
CA ASP A 408 -15.19 -26.12 1.39
C ASP A 408 -13.75 -26.22 0.89
N ASP A 409 -12.78 -26.10 1.79
CA ASP A 409 -11.37 -26.23 1.46
C ASP A 409 -10.91 -27.66 1.73
N HIS A 410 -10.94 -28.49 0.69
CA HIS A 410 -10.53 -29.90 0.74
C HIS A 410 -11.16 -30.69 1.91
N GLY A 411 -12.45 -30.48 2.19
CA GLY A 411 -13.19 -31.10 3.30
C GLY A 411 -13.27 -30.24 4.56
N THR A 412 -12.70 -29.04 4.55
CA THR A 412 -12.73 -28.08 5.68
C THR A 412 -13.65 -26.90 5.35
N PRO A 413 -14.91 -26.91 5.82
CA PRO A 413 -15.84 -25.82 5.56
C PRO A 413 -15.44 -24.57 6.34
N HIS A 414 -15.41 -23.43 5.66
CA HIS A 414 -15.21 -22.12 6.25
C HIS A 414 -15.98 -21.04 5.46
N THR A 415 -15.99 -19.82 5.99
CA THR A 415 -16.57 -18.66 5.32
C THR A 415 -15.47 -17.76 4.81
N GLN A 416 -15.45 -17.51 3.50
CA GLN A 416 -14.59 -16.53 2.86
C GLN A 416 -15.36 -15.22 2.69
N ARG A 417 -14.82 -14.12 3.20
CA ARG A 417 -15.36 -12.78 2.94
C ARG A 417 -14.94 -12.34 1.53
N TRP A 418 -15.88 -11.93 0.69
CA TRP A 418 -15.57 -11.33 -0.60
C TRP A 418 -15.82 -9.82 -0.58
N GLN A 419 -14.85 -9.05 -1.07
CA GLN A 419 -14.95 -7.60 -1.19
C GLN A 419 -14.85 -7.18 -2.67
N ILE A 420 -15.94 -6.62 -3.19
CA ILE A 420 -15.96 -5.87 -4.44
C ILE A 420 -15.55 -4.42 -4.10
N PRO A 421 -14.40 -3.93 -4.60
CA PRO A 421 -13.93 -2.58 -4.30
C PRO A 421 -14.88 -1.53 -4.86
N GLY A 422 -14.99 -0.40 -4.14
CA GLY A 422 -15.68 0.78 -4.62
C GLY A 422 -14.97 1.44 -5.80
N ARG A 423 -15.63 2.41 -6.43
CA ARG A 423 -15.12 3.06 -7.65
C ARG A 423 -13.84 3.85 -7.38
N SER A 424 -13.78 4.58 -6.26
CA SER A 424 -12.57 5.28 -5.83
C SER A 424 -11.44 4.32 -5.47
N SER A 425 -11.76 3.18 -4.85
CA SER A 425 -10.81 2.14 -4.44
C SER A 425 -10.06 1.52 -5.62
N CYS A 426 -10.75 1.36 -6.76
CA CYS A 426 -10.11 0.89 -7.99
C CYS A 426 -8.95 1.81 -8.39
N MET A 427 -9.12 3.12 -8.18
CA MET A 427 -8.13 4.12 -8.60
C MET A 427 -6.88 4.18 -7.72
N THR A 428 -6.85 3.47 -6.58
CA THR A 428 -5.63 3.30 -5.78
C THR A 428 -4.54 2.58 -6.55
N CYS A 429 -4.92 1.58 -7.36
CA CYS A 429 -3.98 0.80 -8.16
C CYS A 429 -3.97 1.28 -9.62
N HIS A 430 -5.11 1.69 -10.17
CA HIS A 430 -5.28 2.08 -11.58
C HIS A 430 -4.79 3.53 -11.88
N THR A 431 -3.61 3.88 -11.37
CA THR A 431 -2.99 5.22 -11.50
C THR A 431 -2.23 5.39 -12.83
N PRO A 432 -1.86 6.63 -13.21
CA PRO A 432 -0.96 6.86 -14.35
C PRO A 432 0.40 6.15 -14.21
N GLN A 433 0.97 6.13 -12.99
CA GLN A 433 2.23 5.44 -12.68
C GLN A 433 2.09 3.92 -12.81
N GLY A 434 0.97 3.34 -12.38
CA GLY A 434 0.63 1.94 -12.62
C GLY A 434 0.21 1.62 -14.07
N GLY A 435 0.11 2.63 -14.93
CA GLY A 435 -0.24 2.49 -16.35
C GLY A 435 -1.73 2.31 -16.64
N HIS A 436 -2.59 2.53 -15.66
CA HIS A 436 -4.03 2.19 -15.68
C HIS A 436 -4.31 0.70 -15.90
N ALA A 437 -3.98 0.09 -17.03
CA ALA A 437 -4.28 -1.32 -17.31
C ALA A 437 -3.19 -2.27 -16.78
N LEU A 438 -3.26 -2.58 -15.48
CA LEU A 438 -2.21 -3.28 -14.72
C LEU A 438 -1.73 -4.61 -15.32
N SER A 439 -2.63 -5.38 -15.95
CA SER A 439 -2.31 -6.68 -16.56
C SER A 439 -2.14 -6.64 -18.08
N PHE A 440 -2.15 -5.45 -18.70
CA PHE A 440 -2.03 -5.26 -20.14
C PHE A 440 -0.70 -4.57 -20.43
N ASN A 441 0.39 -5.34 -20.41
CA ASN A 441 1.73 -4.81 -20.64
C ASN A 441 2.59 -5.89 -21.30
N THR A 442 3.79 -5.51 -21.74
CA THR A 442 4.71 -6.39 -22.49
C THR A 442 5.01 -7.69 -21.77
N ARG A 443 5.39 -7.64 -20.49
CA ARG A 443 5.74 -8.84 -19.72
C ARG A 443 4.55 -9.75 -19.44
N GLN A 444 3.34 -9.19 -19.33
CA GLN A 444 2.12 -9.98 -19.17
C GLN A 444 1.63 -10.59 -20.49
N LEU A 445 1.78 -9.90 -21.62
CA LEU A 445 1.24 -10.32 -22.92
C LEU A 445 2.21 -11.15 -23.75
N ASN A 446 3.50 -11.23 -23.39
CA ASN A 446 4.46 -12.10 -24.07
C ASN A 446 4.22 -13.58 -23.72
N LEU A 447 3.15 -14.14 -24.28
CA LEU A 447 2.63 -15.49 -24.09
C LEU A 447 1.85 -15.90 -25.33
N ASN A 448 1.92 -17.18 -25.71
CA ASN A 448 1.06 -17.72 -26.76
C ASN A 448 -0.37 -17.88 -26.26
N HIS A 449 -1.33 -17.32 -26.99
CA HIS A 449 -2.76 -17.43 -26.68
C HIS A 449 -3.59 -17.36 -27.97
N THR A 450 -4.88 -17.62 -27.86
CA THR A 450 -5.83 -17.46 -28.95
C THR A 450 -6.61 -16.16 -28.78
N ILE A 451 -6.48 -15.23 -29.72
CA ILE A 451 -7.28 -14.01 -29.78
C ILE A 451 -8.16 -14.09 -31.02
N ASN A 452 -9.49 -14.16 -30.82
CA ASN A 452 -10.48 -14.18 -31.90
C ASN A 452 -10.20 -15.25 -32.98
N GLY A 453 -9.84 -16.47 -32.57
CA GLY A 453 -9.53 -17.59 -33.47
C GLY A 453 -8.10 -17.61 -34.04
N TYR A 454 -7.30 -16.56 -33.81
CA TYR A 454 -5.89 -16.53 -34.19
C TYR A 454 -5.01 -16.96 -33.02
N THR A 455 -4.14 -17.94 -33.24
CA THR A 455 -3.24 -18.47 -32.22
C THR A 455 -1.80 -18.05 -32.51
N GLY A 456 -1.12 -17.50 -31.51
CA GLY A 456 0.25 -17.01 -31.61
C GLY A 456 0.63 -16.24 -30.35
N ASN A 457 1.81 -15.62 -30.34
CA ASN A 457 2.16 -14.71 -29.25
C ASN A 457 1.23 -13.49 -29.28
N GLN A 458 0.64 -13.11 -28.14
CA GLN A 458 -0.35 -12.03 -28.13
C GLN A 458 0.22 -10.69 -28.60
N LEU A 459 1.51 -10.41 -28.35
CA LEU A 459 2.16 -9.18 -28.85
C LEU A 459 2.26 -9.17 -30.38
N ASP A 460 2.64 -10.30 -30.98
CA ASP A 460 2.68 -10.47 -32.44
C ASP A 460 1.29 -10.37 -33.04
N LEU A 461 0.29 -11.00 -32.41
CA LEU A 461 -1.10 -10.92 -32.86
C LEU A 461 -1.61 -9.48 -32.83
N LEU A 462 -1.32 -8.70 -31.79
CA LEU A 462 -1.69 -7.29 -31.71
C LEU A 462 -0.98 -6.45 -32.80
N SER A 463 0.32 -6.68 -32.99
CA SER A 463 1.12 -5.97 -34.00
C SER A 463 0.63 -6.27 -35.42
N ALA A 464 0.52 -7.56 -35.78
CA ALA A 464 0.13 -8.03 -37.10
C ALA A 464 -1.30 -7.65 -37.49
N ASN A 465 -2.19 -7.45 -36.51
CA ASN A 465 -3.56 -7.01 -36.74
C ASN A 465 -3.76 -5.50 -36.55
N HIS A 466 -2.67 -4.73 -36.59
CA HIS A 466 -2.70 -3.27 -36.53
C HIS A 466 -3.40 -2.71 -35.29
N PHE A 467 -3.20 -3.31 -34.12
CA PHE A 467 -3.65 -2.72 -32.85
C PHE A 467 -2.65 -1.69 -32.30
N LEU A 468 -1.41 -1.69 -32.79
CA LEU A 468 -0.30 -0.88 -32.28
C LEU A 468 0.11 0.22 -33.26
N THR A 469 0.51 1.38 -32.75
CA THR A 469 1.08 2.49 -33.54
C THR A 469 2.55 2.27 -33.91
N ASN A 470 3.25 1.45 -33.14
CA ASN A 470 4.68 1.16 -33.26
C ASN A 470 4.92 -0.34 -33.32
N THR A 471 6.09 -0.74 -33.82
CA THR A 471 6.49 -2.14 -33.95
C THR A 471 7.18 -2.60 -32.66
N PRO A 472 6.65 -3.63 -31.97
CA PRO A 472 7.36 -4.25 -30.86
C PRO A 472 8.65 -4.91 -31.32
N ASP A 473 9.63 -5.02 -30.42
CA ASP A 473 10.81 -5.86 -30.66
C ASP A 473 10.39 -7.34 -30.83
N PRO A 474 11.22 -8.18 -31.49
CA PRO A 474 10.90 -9.59 -31.67
C PRO A 474 10.61 -10.26 -30.33
N VAL A 475 9.48 -10.96 -30.23
CA VAL A 475 8.97 -11.47 -28.95
C VAL A 475 9.96 -12.39 -28.23
N ALA A 476 10.80 -13.13 -28.97
CA ALA A 476 11.88 -13.96 -28.41
C ALA A 476 12.84 -13.14 -27.52
N THR A 477 13.09 -11.88 -27.88
CA THR A 477 13.98 -10.95 -27.16
C THR A 477 13.30 -10.24 -25.98
N LEU A 478 11.98 -10.38 -25.84
CA LEU A 478 11.20 -9.74 -24.78
C LEU A 478 11.11 -10.66 -23.57
N GLU A 479 11.18 -10.07 -22.38
CA GLU A 479 10.96 -10.81 -21.13
C GLU A 479 9.48 -11.00 -20.84
N ARG A 480 9.18 -11.93 -19.93
CA ARG A 480 7.82 -12.20 -19.45
C ARG A 480 7.81 -12.48 -17.96
N HIS A 481 6.65 -12.28 -17.32
CA HIS A 481 6.48 -12.74 -15.94
C HIS A 481 6.45 -14.26 -15.89
N ILE A 482 7.12 -14.80 -14.87
CA ILE A 482 7.23 -16.24 -14.62
C ILE A 482 6.32 -16.61 -13.45
N ARG A 483 5.55 -17.69 -13.60
CA ARG A 483 4.68 -18.15 -12.54
C ARG A 483 5.45 -18.91 -11.44
N PRO A 484 4.95 -18.94 -10.20
CA PRO A 484 5.57 -19.68 -9.10
C PRO A 484 5.81 -21.17 -9.41
N ASP A 485 4.97 -21.79 -10.21
CA ASP A 485 5.02 -23.22 -10.57
C ASP A 485 5.98 -23.56 -11.73
N GLU A 486 6.53 -22.56 -12.43
CA GLU A 486 7.49 -22.76 -13.53
C GLU A 486 8.91 -23.00 -13.01
N THR A 487 9.12 -24.11 -12.30
CA THR A 487 10.37 -24.44 -11.56
C THR A 487 11.63 -24.61 -12.43
N THR A 488 11.50 -24.60 -13.75
CA THR A 488 12.64 -24.55 -14.68
C THR A 488 13.32 -23.19 -14.72
N TYR A 489 12.66 -22.13 -14.22
CA TYR A 489 13.22 -20.79 -14.07
C TYR A 489 13.76 -20.57 -12.65
N PRO A 490 14.81 -19.74 -12.48
CA PRO A 490 15.37 -19.40 -11.18
C PRO A 490 14.33 -18.93 -10.16
N LEU A 491 14.60 -19.21 -8.88
CA LEU A 491 13.72 -18.86 -7.78
C LEU A 491 13.54 -17.34 -7.67
N GLU A 492 14.63 -16.57 -7.68
CA GLU A 492 14.58 -15.10 -7.73
C GLU A 492 13.69 -14.59 -8.88
N GLN A 493 13.80 -15.12 -10.11
CA GLN A 493 12.99 -14.66 -11.25
C GLN A 493 11.47 -14.86 -11.04
N ARG A 494 11.08 -15.99 -10.42
CA ARG A 494 9.69 -16.27 -10.04
C ARG A 494 9.21 -15.32 -8.95
N THR A 495 10.03 -15.12 -7.92
CA THR A 495 9.75 -14.23 -6.79
C THR A 495 9.60 -12.77 -7.24
N ARG A 496 10.49 -12.28 -8.10
CA ARG A 496 10.43 -10.92 -8.64
C ARG A 496 9.22 -10.72 -9.55
N SER A 497 8.81 -11.75 -10.29
CA SER A 497 7.55 -11.71 -11.05
C SER A 497 6.34 -11.57 -10.12
N TYR A 498 6.33 -12.25 -8.97
CA TYR A 498 5.28 -12.08 -7.96
C TYR A 498 5.22 -10.64 -7.44
N PHE A 499 6.35 -10.05 -7.02
CA PHE A 499 6.39 -8.67 -6.53
C PHE A 499 5.94 -7.67 -7.60
N ALA A 500 6.36 -7.86 -8.84
CA ALA A 500 5.92 -7.00 -9.93
C ALA A 500 4.40 -7.04 -10.13
N VAL A 501 3.79 -8.23 -10.06
CA VAL A 501 2.37 -8.40 -10.35
C VAL A 501 1.46 -8.12 -9.15
N ASN A 502 1.96 -8.15 -7.92
CA ASN A 502 1.15 -8.01 -6.70
C ASN A 502 1.50 -6.79 -5.85
N CYS A 503 2.67 -6.17 -6.05
CA CYS A 503 3.17 -5.10 -5.20
C CYS A 503 3.51 -3.81 -5.98
N SER A 504 4.11 -3.93 -7.17
CA SER A 504 4.77 -2.81 -7.85
C SER A 504 3.87 -1.63 -8.20
N TYR A 505 2.57 -1.85 -8.44
CA TYR A 505 1.66 -0.75 -8.79
C TYR A 505 1.59 0.31 -7.69
N CYS A 506 1.75 -0.13 -6.43
CA CYS A 506 1.80 0.73 -5.25
C CYS A 506 3.26 1.02 -4.83
N HIS A 507 4.11 -0.02 -4.85
CA HIS A 507 5.53 0.05 -4.50
C HIS A 507 6.39 0.33 -5.73
N GLN A 508 6.40 1.59 -6.14
CA GLN A 508 7.26 2.13 -7.18
C GLN A 508 7.44 3.64 -6.97
N ASP A 509 8.40 4.24 -7.66
CA ASP A 509 8.51 5.69 -7.70
C ASP A 509 7.20 6.36 -8.19
N GLY A 510 6.74 7.37 -7.46
CA GLY A 510 5.45 8.03 -7.68
C GLY A 510 4.19 7.17 -7.46
N GLY A 511 4.32 5.94 -6.94
CA GLY A 511 3.20 5.07 -6.57
C GLY A 511 2.43 5.54 -5.34
N SER A 512 1.32 4.86 -5.01
CA SER A 512 0.45 5.23 -3.88
C SER A 512 1.08 5.05 -2.50
N VAL A 513 2.20 4.32 -2.41
CA VAL A 513 3.02 4.14 -1.19
C VAL A 513 4.51 4.37 -1.49
N SER A 514 4.81 5.37 -2.32
CA SER A 514 6.17 5.70 -2.78
C SER A 514 7.16 5.99 -1.65
N GLY A 515 8.44 5.63 -1.85
CA GLY A 515 9.56 5.98 -0.94
C GLY A 515 10.05 4.84 -0.04
N PHE A 516 9.54 3.62 -0.21
CA PHE A 516 9.96 2.44 0.56
C PHE A 516 10.91 1.52 -0.22
N TRP A 517 10.40 0.91 -1.29
CA TRP A 517 11.13 0.04 -2.22
C TRP A 517 10.36 -0.02 -3.55
N ASP A 518 10.99 -0.49 -4.61
CA ASP A 518 10.43 -0.53 -5.97
C ASP A 518 10.32 -1.97 -6.50
N GLY A 519 9.09 -2.43 -6.75
CA GLY A 519 8.82 -3.80 -7.19
C GLY A 519 8.84 -4.02 -8.70
N ARG A 520 9.23 -3.03 -9.52
CA ARG A 520 9.21 -3.17 -10.98
C ARG A 520 10.24 -4.21 -11.44
N ALA A 521 9.80 -5.15 -12.28
CA ALA A 521 10.61 -6.31 -12.69
C ALA A 521 11.84 -5.98 -13.57
N HIS A 522 11.92 -4.78 -14.15
CA HIS A 522 13.04 -4.39 -15.02
C HIS A 522 14.22 -3.77 -14.27
N LEU A 523 14.05 -3.45 -12.99
CA LEU A 523 15.10 -2.92 -12.14
C LEU A 523 15.99 -4.07 -11.67
N THR A 524 17.26 -3.79 -11.39
CA THR A 524 18.13 -4.73 -10.65
C THR A 524 17.66 -4.88 -9.19
N LEU A 525 18.11 -5.93 -8.48
CA LEU A 525 17.81 -6.08 -7.05
C LEU A 525 18.28 -4.88 -6.22
N GLU A 526 19.42 -4.29 -6.55
CA GLU A 526 19.92 -3.11 -5.85
C GLU A 526 19.04 -1.88 -6.09
N GLU A 527 18.66 -1.61 -7.34
CA GLU A 527 17.77 -0.48 -7.69
C GLU A 527 16.38 -0.60 -7.05
N THR A 528 15.94 -1.81 -6.71
CA THR A 528 14.67 -1.99 -5.99
C THR A 528 14.73 -1.45 -4.56
N GLY A 529 15.91 -1.37 -3.94
CA GLY A 529 16.07 -1.08 -2.51
C GLY A 529 15.39 -2.11 -1.59
N LEU A 530 15.01 -3.28 -2.12
CA LEU A 530 14.25 -4.29 -1.37
C LEU A 530 15.14 -5.09 -0.42
N VAL A 531 16.33 -5.48 -0.86
CA VAL A 531 17.26 -6.30 -0.08
C VAL A 531 18.05 -5.40 0.86
N ASN A 532 18.04 -5.70 2.16
CA ASN A 532 18.64 -4.90 3.23
C ASN A 532 18.15 -3.44 3.31
N GLY A 533 17.10 -3.08 2.58
CA GLY A 533 16.52 -1.74 2.59
C GLY A 533 15.98 -1.34 3.96
N VAL A 534 16.18 -0.07 4.33
CA VAL A 534 15.77 0.47 5.62
C VAL A 534 14.25 0.53 5.70
N ALA A 535 13.68 -0.18 6.67
CA ALA A 535 12.25 -0.09 6.93
C ALA A 535 11.89 1.25 7.59
N VAL A 536 10.85 1.90 7.10
CA VAL A 536 10.33 3.15 7.68
C VAL A 536 9.72 2.94 9.07
N ASN A 537 9.20 1.74 9.32
CA ASN A 537 8.83 1.31 10.66
C ASN A 537 9.43 -0.07 10.89
N ASP A 538 10.49 -0.11 11.69
CA ASP A 538 11.28 -1.30 12.01
C ASP A 538 10.74 -2.03 13.26
N GLY A 539 9.60 -1.61 13.80
CA GLY A 539 9.00 -2.19 15.00
C GLY A 539 9.89 -2.10 16.24
N GLY A 540 10.85 -1.17 16.27
CA GLY A 540 11.80 -0.98 17.38
C GLY A 540 13.04 -1.86 17.31
N SER A 541 13.29 -2.56 16.20
CA SER A 541 14.50 -3.36 15.99
C SER A 541 15.22 -2.96 14.72
N SER A 542 16.44 -2.44 14.86
CA SER A 542 17.29 -2.06 13.71
C SER A 542 17.73 -3.23 12.83
N LEU A 543 17.50 -4.48 13.28
CA LEU A 543 17.72 -5.68 12.48
C LEU A 543 16.64 -5.85 11.41
N ASN A 544 15.44 -5.29 11.62
CA ASN A 544 14.35 -5.39 10.67
C ASN A 544 14.63 -4.55 9.43
N ARG A 545 14.67 -5.21 8.27
CA ARG A 545 14.77 -4.59 6.94
C ARG A 545 13.58 -5.02 6.10
N TYR A 546 13.44 -4.46 4.89
CA TYR A 546 12.38 -4.93 3.99
C TYR A 546 12.51 -6.43 3.71
N ILE A 547 13.70 -6.87 3.30
CA ILE A 547 14.10 -8.28 3.21
C ILE A 547 15.54 -8.42 3.71
N VAL A 548 15.80 -9.40 4.57
CA VAL A 548 17.13 -9.75 5.07
C VAL A 548 17.51 -11.13 4.52
N PRO A 549 18.60 -11.26 3.73
CA PRO A 549 19.07 -12.55 3.24
C PRO A 549 19.27 -13.55 4.38
N GLY A 550 18.64 -14.73 4.26
CA GLY A 550 18.76 -15.81 5.24
C GLY A 550 17.98 -15.61 6.55
N ASP A 551 17.27 -14.49 6.71
CA ASP A 551 16.56 -14.17 7.95
C ASP A 551 15.11 -13.75 7.69
N THR A 552 14.23 -14.74 7.73
CA THR A 552 12.78 -14.53 7.59
C THR A 552 12.17 -13.77 8.76
N SER A 553 12.77 -13.85 9.96
CA SER A 553 12.22 -13.21 11.17
C SER A 553 12.37 -11.70 11.16
N HIS A 554 13.41 -11.19 10.51
CA HIS A 554 13.68 -9.76 10.36
C HIS A 554 13.30 -9.20 8.96
N SER A 555 12.65 -10.01 8.12
CA SER A 555 12.17 -9.62 6.79
C SER A 555 10.73 -9.11 6.83
N ILE A 556 10.55 -7.78 6.89
CA ILE A 556 9.23 -7.15 7.07
C ILE A 556 8.27 -7.47 5.93
N VAL A 557 8.72 -7.50 4.68
CA VAL A 557 7.82 -7.77 3.54
C VAL A 557 7.17 -9.15 3.68
N LEU A 558 7.96 -10.17 4.04
CA LEU A 558 7.44 -11.52 4.30
C LEU A 558 6.47 -11.53 5.48
N SER A 559 6.83 -10.89 6.60
CA SER A 559 5.96 -10.80 7.79
C SER A 559 4.63 -10.10 7.47
N ARG A 560 4.62 -9.09 6.61
CA ARG A 560 3.39 -8.40 6.18
C ARG A 560 2.56 -9.23 5.21
N MET A 561 3.20 -9.99 4.32
CA MET A 561 2.52 -10.95 3.43
C MET A 561 1.85 -12.08 4.22
N ALA A 562 2.53 -12.60 5.25
CA ALA A 562 2.04 -13.67 6.12
C ALA A 562 1.13 -13.16 7.26
N GLY A 563 0.96 -11.84 7.38
CA GLY A 563 0.05 -11.24 8.35
C GLY A 563 -1.38 -11.68 8.08
N THR A 564 -2.04 -12.23 9.10
CA THR A 564 -3.41 -12.72 8.96
C THR A 564 -4.44 -11.60 9.10
N ASN A 565 -4.10 -10.48 9.76
CA ASN A 565 -5.03 -9.38 10.05
C ASN A 565 -4.28 -8.07 10.43
N GLY A 566 -4.87 -6.91 10.09
CA GLY A 566 -4.52 -5.58 10.63
C GLY A 566 -3.75 -4.63 9.72
N PHE A 567 -3.48 -3.43 10.22
CA PHE A 567 -2.80 -2.32 9.52
C PHE A 567 -1.47 -2.74 8.87
N GLY A 568 -0.80 -3.77 9.41
CA GLY A 568 0.45 -4.30 8.88
C GLY A 568 0.32 -5.28 7.71
N ARG A 569 -0.86 -5.86 7.42
CA ARG A 569 -1.02 -6.89 6.37
C ARG A 569 -0.90 -6.28 4.97
N MET A 570 -0.18 -6.95 4.09
CA MET A 570 -0.02 -6.57 2.68
C MET A 570 -0.32 -7.76 1.73
N PRO A 571 -0.99 -7.52 0.59
CA PRO A 571 -1.56 -6.24 0.17
C PRO A 571 -2.81 -5.88 0.98
N PRO A 572 -3.11 -4.58 1.17
CA PRO A 572 -4.19 -4.15 2.07
C PRO A 572 -5.57 -4.18 1.37
N LEU A 573 -5.62 -4.53 0.08
CA LEU A 573 -6.78 -4.37 -0.80
C LEU A 573 -6.93 -5.56 -1.74
N GLY A 574 -8.17 -5.90 -2.06
CA GLY A 574 -8.48 -6.93 -3.06
C GLY A 574 -8.19 -8.36 -2.60
N THR A 575 -7.95 -8.54 -1.30
CA THR A 575 -7.73 -9.84 -0.67
C THR A 575 -8.13 -9.83 0.81
N THR A 576 -8.80 -10.88 1.27
CA THR A 576 -9.03 -11.17 2.69
C THR A 576 -8.32 -12.44 3.16
N GLU A 577 -7.72 -13.21 2.25
CA GLU A 577 -7.03 -14.46 2.56
C GLU A 577 -5.52 -14.34 2.35
N ILE A 578 -4.73 -15.05 3.16
CA ILE A 578 -3.29 -15.18 2.90
C ILE A 578 -3.05 -15.98 1.61
N ASP A 579 -1.88 -15.82 1.00
CA ASP A 579 -1.45 -16.56 -0.19
C ASP A 579 -0.31 -17.52 0.21
N PRO A 580 -0.61 -18.74 0.72
CA PRO A 580 0.42 -19.62 1.26
C PRO A 580 1.50 -19.99 0.24
N ALA A 581 1.11 -20.15 -1.04
CA ALA A 581 2.02 -20.53 -2.10
C ALA A 581 3.07 -19.44 -2.36
N ASN A 582 2.67 -18.17 -2.42
CA ASN A 582 3.62 -17.07 -2.64
C ASN A 582 4.35 -16.64 -1.35
N ILE A 583 3.76 -16.84 -0.17
CA ILE A 583 4.50 -16.74 1.10
C ILE A 583 5.65 -17.75 1.12
N GLN A 584 5.38 -19.00 0.73
CA GLN A 584 6.40 -20.03 0.63
C GLN A 584 7.45 -19.69 -0.43
N LEU A 585 7.05 -19.22 -1.62
CA LEU A 585 7.97 -18.79 -2.68
C LEU A 585 8.99 -17.74 -2.17
N VAL A 586 8.50 -16.71 -1.49
CA VAL A 586 9.34 -15.65 -0.92
C VAL A 586 10.20 -16.18 0.23
N THR A 587 9.65 -17.03 1.09
CA THR A 587 10.39 -17.69 2.18
C THR A 587 11.56 -18.51 1.66
N GLU A 588 11.35 -19.32 0.63
CA GLU A 588 12.38 -20.15 0.00
C GLU A 588 13.46 -19.28 -0.64
N TRP A 589 13.06 -18.20 -1.31
CA TRP A 589 13.99 -17.25 -1.92
C TRP A 589 14.90 -16.61 -0.87
N ILE A 590 14.32 -16.12 0.24
CA ILE A 590 15.05 -15.52 1.36
C ILE A 590 16.05 -16.49 1.97
N ASN A 591 15.65 -17.75 2.18
CA ASN A 591 16.48 -18.72 2.90
C ASN A 591 17.54 -19.41 2.03
N SER A 592 17.27 -19.62 0.74
CA SER A 592 18.07 -20.55 -0.08
C SER A 592 18.85 -19.88 -1.20
N ASP A 593 18.23 -18.92 -1.89
CA ASP A 593 18.77 -18.34 -3.12
C ASP A 593 19.48 -17.00 -2.82
N LEU A 594 18.78 -16.11 -2.10
CA LEU A 594 19.26 -14.77 -1.80
C LEU A 594 20.59 -14.71 -1.02
N PRO A 595 20.88 -15.60 -0.03
CA PRO A 595 22.18 -15.59 0.66
C PRO A 595 23.37 -15.94 -0.25
N ASN A 596 23.11 -16.57 -1.40
CA ASN A 596 24.12 -16.97 -2.37
C ASN A 596 24.11 -16.08 -3.62
N ARG A 597 23.26 -15.04 -3.66
CA ARG A 597 23.15 -14.09 -4.76
C ARG A 597 24.27 -13.06 -4.62
N PRO A 598 25.32 -13.08 -5.46
CA PRO A 598 26.42 -12.12 -5.33
C PRO A 598 25.91 -10.72 -5.62
N LEU A 599 25.92 -9.81 -4.64
CA LEU A 599 25.55 -8.40 -4.84
C LEU A 599 26.79 -7.57 -5.21
N TYR A 600 26.59 -6.43 -5.87
CA TYR A 600 27.71 -5.55 -6.23
C TYR A 600 28.50 -5.11 -5.00
N GLU A 601 27.81 -4.78 -3.90
CA GLU A 601 28.46 -4.32 -2.66
C GLU A 601 29.35 -5.41 -2.05
N GLU A 602 28.90 -6.66 -2.03
CA GLU A 602 29.67 -7.79 -1.52
C GLU A 602 30.91 -8.05 -2.39
N TRP A 603 30.75 -8.05 -3.72
CA TRP A 603 31.87 -8.18 -4.64
C TRP A 603 32.86 -7.02 -4.50
N ARG A 604 32.37 -5.78 -4.33
CA ARG A 604 33.23 -4.60 -4.12
C ARG A 604 34.06 -4.76 -2.85
N ASP A 605 33.45 -5.26 -1.77
CA ASP A 605 34.08 -5.35 -0.45
C ASP A 605 35.25 -6.35 -0.40
N ASP A 606 35.33 -7.27 -1.37
CA ASP A 606 36.49 -8.16 -1.54
C ASP A 606 37.75 -7.40 -2.02
N PHE A 607 37.60 -6.22 -2.62
CA PHE A 607 38.69 -5.44 -3.22
C PHE A 607 38.89 -4.06 -2.59
N PHE A 608 37.80 -3.44 -2.12
CA PHE A 608 37.79 -2.06 -1.64
C PHE A 608 37.08 -1.94 -0.31
N THR A 609 37.43 -0.94 0.48
CA THR A 609 36.59 -0.56 1.64
C THR A 609 35.34 0.17 1.15
N ALA A 610 34.23 0.10 1.89
CA ALA A 610 32.94 0.69 1.47
C ALA A 610 32.97 2.20 1.15
N LEU A 611 33.97 2.95 1.65
CA LEU A 611 34.14 4.38 1.40
C LEU A 611 35.23 4.71 0.36
N ASP A 612 35.86 3.71 -0.23
CA ASP A 612 36.91 3.91 -1.22
C ASP A 612 36.30 4.40 -2.55
N PRO A 613 36.69 5.59 -3.06
CA PRO A 613 36.24 6.06 -4.37
C PRO A 613 36.60 5.11 -5.52
N GLY A 614 37.68 4.32 -5.37
CA GLY A 614 38.08 3.29 -6.31
C GLY A 614 37.09 2.14 -6.42
N GLY A 615 36.23 1.92 -5.42
CA GLY A 615 35.17 0.90 -5.45
C GLY A 615 33.85 1.35 -6.09
N ALA A 616 33.78 2.58 -6.61
CA ALA A 616 32.57 3.08 -7.27
C ALA A 616 32.28 2.30 -8.57
N LYS A 617 30.99 2.09 -8.91
CA LYS A 617 30.56 1.33 -10.12
C LYS A 617 31.16 1.83 -11.44
N THR A 618 31.42 3.13 -11.53
CA THR A 618 31.98 3.80 -12.71
C THR A 618 33.49 3.98 -12.63
N ALA A 619 34.12 3.58 -11.53
CA ALA A 619 35.58 3.62 -11.42
C ALA A 619 36.21 2.50 -12.27
N ASP A 620 37.45 2.75 -12.66
CA ASP A 620 38.34 1.86 -13.40
C ASP A 620 39.74 2.02 -12.77
N PRO A 621 40.02 1.30 -11.66
CA PRO A 621 41.21 1.53 -10.85
C PRO A 621 42.49 0.96 -11.48
N ASP A 622 42.39 -0.08 -12.31
CA ASP A 622 43.50 -0.68 -13.03
C ASP A 622 43.70 -0.12 -14.45
N GLY A 623 42.74 0.66 -14.95
CA GLY A 623 42.87 1.49 -16.15
C GLY A 623 42.76 0.70 -17.45
N ASP A 624 42.07 -0.45 -17.42
CA ASP A 624 41.92 -1.31 -18.59
C ASP A 624 40.73 -0.92 -19.49
N GLY A 625 39.96 0.09 -19.07
CA GLY A 625 38.79 0.62 -19.76
C GLY A 625 37.49 -0.12 -19.42
N ILE A 626 37.49 -1.03 -18.45
CA ILE A 626 36.33 -1.75 -17.95
C ILE A 626 35.97 -1.20 -16.57
N SER A 627 34.72 -0.74 -16.41
CA SER A 627 34.29 -0.21 -15.12
C SER A 627 34.11 -1.33 -14.10
N ASN A 628 34.22 -1.03 -12.80
CA ASN A 628 33.94 -2.00 -11.73
C ASN A 628 32.59 -2.71 -11.86
N TYR A 629 31.55 -2.01 -12.34
CA TYR A 629 30.27 -2.67 -12.58
C TYR A 629 30.34 -3.70 -13.72
N GLN A 630 31.09 -3.40 -14.79
CA GLN A 630 31.33 -4.36 -15.86
C GLN A 630 32.20 -5.52 -15.38
N GLU A 631 33.25 -5.26 -14.60
CA GLU A 631 34.08 -6.28 -13.93
C GLU A 631 33.21 -7.21 -13.07
N TYR A 632 32.30 -6.66 -12.26
CA TYR A 632 31.32 -7.42 -11.48
C TYR A 632 30.36 -8.26 -12.34
N LEU A 633 29.90 -7.72 -13.47
CA LEU A 633 29.04 -8.46 -14.40
C LEU A 633 29.77 -9.66 -15.01
N LEU A 634 31.05 -9.47 -15.35
CA LEU A 634 31.92 -10.42 -16.03
C LEU A 634 32.62 -11.39 -15.06
N GLY A 635 32.68 -11.06 -13.77
CA GLY A 635 33.37 -11.82 -12.74
C GLY A 635 34.90 -11.69 -12.80
N SER A 636 35.41 -10.54 -13.25
CA SER A 636 36.84 -10.22 -13.33
C SER A 636 37.29 -9.31 -12.16
N SER A 637 38.59 -9.05 -12.08
CA SER A 637 39.21 -8.35 -10.94
C SER A 637 39.42 -6.87 -11.26
N PRO A 638 38.93 -5.95 -10.42
CA PRO A 638 39.01 -4.51 -10.67
C PRO A 638 40.39 -3.89 -10.39
N VAL A 639 41.39 -4.70 -10.03
CA VAL A 639 42.70 -4.22 -9.54
C VAL A 639 43.88 -4.86 -10.24
N SER A 640 43.67 -5.71 -11.25
CA SER A 640 44.76 -6.50 -11.84
C SER A 640 44.84 -6.53 -13.36
N GLY A 641 43.95 -5.83 -14.09
CA GLY A 641 43.95 -5.69 -15.55
C GLY A 641 44.00 -7.02 -16.32
N GLY A 642 43.77 -8.14 -15.62
CA GLY A 642 44.16 -9.47 -16.03
C GLY A 642 43.04 -10.44 -15.74
N GLY A 643 42.34 -10.88 -16.79
CA GLY A 643 41.31 -11.90 -16.70
C GLY A 643 39.88 -11.41 -16.99
N SER A 644 39.71 -10.37 -17.81
CA SER A 644 38.41 -10.02 -18.39
C SER A 644 37.75 -11.29 -18.93
N TRP A 645 36.50 -11.57 -18.57
CA TRP A 645 35.69 -12.62 -19.18
C TRP A 645 35.91 -12.71 -20.71
N GLN A 646 36.15 -13.90 -21.24
CA GLN A 646 36.39 -14.10 -22.68
C GLN A 646 35.44 -15.14 -23.26
N ALA A 647 34.89 -14.83 -24.44
CA ALA A 647 34.30 -15.82 -25.33
C ALA A 647 35.34 -16.28 -26.36
N GLY A 648 35.39 -17.58 -26.62
CA GLY A 648 36.28 -18.20 -27.61
C GLY A 648 35.50 -18.90 -28.71
N ILE A 649 36.11 -19.03 -29.88
CA ILE A 649 35.58 -19.86 -30.96
C ILE A 649 36.47 -21.08 -31.10
N SER A 650 35.89 -22.27 -30.99
CA SER A 650 36.60 -23.53 -31.17
C SER A 650 35.63 -24.60 -31.69
N ASN A 651 36.13 -25.52 -32.53
CA ASN A 651 35.36 -26.65 -33.08
C ASN A 651 34.04 -26.27 -33.79
N GLY A 652 33.95 -25.07 -34.36
CA GLY A 652 32.71 -24.59 -35.01
C GLY A 652 31.64 -24.09 -34.03
N SER A 653 32.00 -23.86 -32.78
CA SER A 653 31.13 -23.34 -31.72
C SER A 653 31.70 -22.07 -31.08
N LEU A 654 30.79 -21.20 -30.64
CA LEU A 654 31.05 -20.11 -29.71
C LEU A 654 30.98 -20.64 -28.27
N ASN A 655 32.06 -20.45 -27.51
CA ASN A 655 32.25 -20.99 -26.18
C ASN A 655 32.49 -19.88 -25.17
N PHE A 656 31.77 -19.86 -24.06
CA PHE A 656 32.01 -18.89 -22.97
C PHE A 656 31.48 -19.38 -21.63
N LEU A 657 31.98 -18.82 -20.54
CA LEU A 657 31.46 -19.08 -19.20
C LEU A 657 30.30 -18.12 -18.92
N ARG A 658 29.07 -18.60 -18.86
CA ARG A 658 27.93 -17.81 -18.36
C ARG A 658 28.06 -17.69 -16.85
N LYS A 659 28.32 -16.47 -16.35
CA LYS A 659 28.27 -16.17 -14.91
C LYS A 659 26.85 -16.31 -14.36
N SER A 660 26.74 -16.78 -13.12
CA SER A 660 25.46 -16.89 -12.42
C SER A 660 24.77 -15.52 -12.29
N HIS A 661 23.43 -15.52 -12.25
CA HIS A 661 22.60 -14.33 -12.07
C HIS A 661 22.89 -13.22 -13.10
N ARG A 662 23.02 -13.61 -14.37
CA ARG A 662 23.22 -12.70 -15.50
C ARG A 662 22.40 -13.14 -16.70
N TYR A 663 21.73 -12.20 -17.34
CA TYR A 663 21.20 -12.39 -18.69
C TYR A 663 22.30 -12.12 -19.71
N TYR A 664 22.36 -12.98 -20.72
CA TYR A 664 23.22 -12.83 -21.89
C TYR A 664 22.36 -12.70 -23.13
N SER A 665 22.67 -11.74 -23.99
CA SER A 665 22.13 -11.68 -25.34
C SER A 665 23.28 -11.46 -26.31
N ILE A 666 23.18 -12.07 -27.49
CA ILE A 666 24.23 -12.05 -28.49
C ILE A 666 23.66 -11.46 -29.77
N GLN A 667 24.42 -10.58 -30.42
CA GLN A 667 24.15 -10.08 -31.75
C GLN A 667 25.26 -10.53 -32.70
N THR A 668 24.91 -10.78 -33.95
CA THR A 668 25.83 -11.11 -35.03
C THR A 668 25.94 -9.96 -36.03
N SER A 669 27.07 -9.89 -36.72
CA SER A 669 27.32 -8.95 -37.82
C SER A 669 28.32 -9.55 -38.80
N ASP A 670 28.17 -9.27 -40.09
CA ASP A 670 29.12 -9.72 -41.12
C ASP A 670 30.18 -8.64 -41.44
N GLY A 671 30.00 -7.42 -40.91
CA GLY A 671 30.84 -6.26 -41.28
C GLY A 671 30.97 -5.17 -40.21
N LEU A 672 30.59 -5.45 -38.96
CA LEU A 672 30.60 -4.54 -37.80
C LEU A 672 29.65 -3.32 -37.90
N SER A 673 29.06 -3.04 -39.06
CA SER A 673 28.15 -1.90 -39.29
C SER A 673 26.70 -2.18 -38.89
N GLU A 674 26.21 -3.39 -39.17
CA GLU A 674 24.83 -3.79 -38.89
C GLU A 674 24.82 -4.99 -37.94
N TRP A 675 24.03 -4.91 -36.87
CA TRP A 675 23.98 -5.92 -35.82
C TRP A 675 22.58 -6.50 -35.73
N GLN A 676 22.48 -7.82 -35.86
CA GLN A 676 21.22 -8.56 -35.79
C GLN A 676 21.19 -9.40 -34.50
N PRO A 677 20.10 -9.37 -33.71
CA PRO A 677 19.94 -10.29 -32.58
C PRO A 677 20.05 -11.74 -33.03
N TRP A 678 20.87 -12.53 -32.34
CA TRP A 678 20.97 -13.96 -32.53
C TRP A 678 20.09 -14.66 -31.50
N SER A 679 18.98 -15.24 -31.98
CA SER A 679 18.05 -16.02 -31.15
C SER A 679 18.71 -17.33 -30.73
N ILE A 680 18.99 -17.44 -29.43
CA ILE A 680 19.64 -18.58 -28.80
C ILE A 680 18.74 -19.04 -27.64
N PRO A 681 17.94 -20.10 -27.82
CA PRO A 681 16.97 -20.55 -26.83
C PRO A 681 17.54 -20.75 -25.42
N GLU A 682 18.80 -21.16 -25.31
CA GLU A 682 19.51 -21.43 -24.04
C GLU A 682 19.80 -20.15 -23.23
N LEU A 683 19.84 -18.99 -23.89
CA LEU A 683 20.10 -17.68 -23.30
C LEU A 683 18.85 -16.81 -23.20
N GLU A 684 17.77 -17.20 -23.89
CA GLU A 684 16.52 -16.44 -23.91
C GLU A 684 15.76 -16.54 -22.59
N ARG A 685 15.40 -15.37 -22.03
CA ARG A 685 14.40 -15.19 -20.96
C ARG A 685 14.70 -15.84 -19.61
N SER A 686 15.86 -16.49 -19.45
CA SER A 686 16.28 -17.14 -18.20
C SER A 686 17.79 -17.00 -17.97
N TYR A 687 18.18 -16.85 -16.71
CA TYR A 687 19.57 -16.94 -16.25
C TYR A 687 19.76 -18.22 -15.41
N LYS A 688 20.97 -18.47 -14.93
CA LYS A 688 21.29 -19.60 -14.04
C LYS A 688 21.76 -19.10 -12.69
N SER A 689 21.43 -19.82 -11.62
CA SER A 689 21.91 -19.52 -10.26
C SER A 689 23.34 -19.96 -10.01
N THR A 690 23.93 -20.74 -10.92
CA THR A 690 25.34 -21.14 -10.91
C THR A 690 26.01 -20.79 -12.22
N ASP A 691 27.33 -20.65 -12.19
CA ASP A 691 28.13 -20.51 -13.40
C ASP A 691 27.94 -21.75 -14.30
N GLU A 692 27.91 -21.55 -15.61
CA GLU A 692 27.68 -22.60 -16.59
C GLU A 692 28.53 -22.38 -17.84
N GLN A 693 29.14 -23.44 -18.35
CA GLN A 693 29.86 -23.36 -19.61
C GLN A 693 28.88 -23.50 -20.77
N ILE A 694 28.87 -22.51 -21.66
CA ILE A 694 28.01 -22.45 -22.84
C ILE A 694 28.83 -22.79 -24.07
N GLU A 695 28.29 -23.67 -24.91
CA GLU A 695 28.79 -23.99 -26.24
C GLU A 695 27.63 -23.90 -27.23
N ILE A 696 27.71 -22.97 -28.19
CA ILE A 696 26.65 -22.74 -29.19
C ILE A 696 27.24 -22.91 -30.58
N PRO A 697 26.69 -23.78 -31.44
CA PRO A 697 27.13 -23.91 -32.81
C PRO A 697 27.06 -22.57 -33.56
N LEU A 698 28.10 -22.25 -34.33
CA LEU A 698 28.12 -21.02 -35.12
C LEU A 698 27.00 -21.01 -36.18
N PRO A 699 26.41 -19.85 -36.48
CA PRO A 699 25.52 -19.69 -37.64
C PRO A 699 26.24 -20.09 -38.93
N VAL A 700 25.51 -20.63 -39.90
CA VAL A 700 26.06 -20.94 -41.22
C VAL A 700 26.36 -19.64 -41.96
N ASP A 701 27.64 -19.33 -42.16
CA ASP A 701 28.10 -18.17 -42.94
C ASP A 701 28.74 -18.64 -44.27
N PRO A 702 28.18 -18.29 -45.43
CA PRO A 702 28.73 -18.63 -46.74
C PRO A 702 29.95 -17.79 -47.16
N ASP A 703 30.23 -16.62 -46.54
CA ASP A 703 31.24 -15.64 -46.97
C ASP A 703 32.47 -15.54 -46.03
N GLY A 704 32.41 -16.18 -44.86
CA GLY A 704 33.56 -16.58 -44.06
C GLY A 704 34.07 -15.56 -43.03
N ARG A 705 33.29 -14.54 -42.65
CA ARG A 705 33.62 -13.58 -41.59
C ARG A 705 32.36 -13.14 -40.83
N GLN A 706 32.29 -13.53 -39.55
CA GLN A 706 31.22 -13.17 -38.65
C GLN A 706 31.77 -12.60 -37.33
N PHE A 707 31.10 -11.56 -36.83
CA PHE A 707 31.42 -10.87 -35.59
C PHE A 707 30.28 -11.06 -34.58
N PHE A 708 30.64 -11.13 -33.29
CA PHE A 708 29.70 -11.33 -32.20
C PHE A 708 29.81 -10.19 -31.20
N ARG A 709 28.66 -9.73 -30.68
CA ARG A 709 28.57 -8.73 -29.61
C ARG A 709 27.70 -9.29 -28.51
N PHE A 710 28.23 -9.25 -27.29
CA PHE A 710 27.52 -9.69 -26.10
C PHE A 710 26.96 -8.48 -25.35
N SER A 711 25.74 -8.64 -24.83
CA SER A 711 25.20 -7.77 -23.79
C SER A 711 24.93 -8.63 -22.57
N VAL A 712 25.60 -8.28 -21.48
CA VAL A 712 25.47 -8.92 -20.16
C VAL A 712 24.80 -7.94 -19.22
N ARG A 713 23.78 -8.39 -18.50
CA ARG A 713 23.08 -7.56 -17.50
C ARG A 713 22.64 -8.39 -16.31
N GLU A 714 22.36 -7.73 -15.22
CA GLU A 714 21.68 -8.35 -14.08
C GLU A 714 20.19 -8.63 -14.39
N PRO A 715 19.61 -9.60 -13.66
CA PRO A 715 18.19 -9.86 -13.64
C PRO A 715 17.33 -8.67 -13.29
#